data_AF-A0A9W4S723-F1
#
_entry.id   AF-A0A9W4S723-F1
#
_cell.length_a   1.000
_cell.length_b   1.000
_cell.length_c   1.000
_cell.angle_alpha   90.00
_cell.angle_beta   90.00
_cell.angle_gamma   90.00
#
_symmetry.space_group_name_H-M   'P 1'
#
loop_
_entity.id
_entity.type
_entity.pdbx_description
1 polymer ?
#
loop_
_entity_poly.entity_id
_entity_poly.type
_entity_poly.pdbx_seq_one_letter_code
_entity_poly.pdbx_strand_id
1 'polypeptide(L)'
;MKAAIPIFLAGFAAAADLASQDFRVNINDKTGAIDKITDPRFKNAMNWVSTGSNAPWLPTGSRWGLGYADLGQDSLHRHFWNFPQITKRDNTVKAVYTAGSLELVVSRSVDDKDQSFTESYTFTNKGAAALDLDSRGTTSLAIYTPFNDHYTNTSDCVAARSHAHVWAFGGASSWVKLNQMGGKYRNLGFVLTKGALVGYSIEGRDPVTLSNTRGVFLLHPSIPTLQPGESSTIAWTWFWHTDWDDVFQQSTNRSEQFVRVETDNYSSVTRETGSISLSGASVNANTKVSGQAVQCDDQLCHYNFTAGRAGRTNLVVTTDNGYNSTIFLNTVPKYDDLIDSRTNFIIENQQDHTPDTPAEGAYRVFDNQANLIATWDTSTDRNPGRERVGMGILMARWLKKNPENVEVRESLEKYYTYVSTKLQEENGYVRDRPIGMDGSKKRLYNWPWVLQFHITVAALDLNLTGIVAEKTPLERFMLTLENFYAEGGGELYAIGLPILESLRALEKHGNEEWLQRAKELFLAHGENIATRGLDYPSFEVNFEQSIVAPAAVMLLELWRYTNDNKWLEAGKLHLDTLLLFAGKQPDYRLHDVAIRHWDGYWFGKDRMWGDTFPHYWSTLNGIALHHYGKGLKNDTEGQAAALKTAGGIIRNNLALFEANGRASCAYIYPTSVNGRAGNYKDPYANDQDWVLAHLLQIEEDDAFDQDICQLPQHNLRIPLKMIYLSYELLAAILTYLPTRKKWLLRRTCKAFNDVLLQQLFKMLRKLQRACKTLPGNVKFLPHEMEHFYNFLLQAGLYEGLPRVTESHIYEWGDKYQYPHEPYDHLPFTLTQASKMHNPLYASVCGLMMLFLYDMHREEGVMGVCGTWAVYCSYCNFRRSAVRDCPDGFRGCGAMMSLNRNMPRCAYWYTAPMFRSVRMWEYQSYLEEAFGVYEAIEDIERRCEHFDAVRRREYQKASIGGVWKPPRWP
;
A
#
# COMPACT_ATOMS: atom_id res chain seq x y z
N MET A 1 68.70 2.40 52.39
CA MET A 1 67.94 1.56 51.44
C MET A 1 66.48 1.93 51.50
N LYS A 2 65.94 2.54 50.43
CA LYS A 2 64.57 2.38 49.94
C LYS A 2 64.51 3.04 48.57
N ALA A 3 64.13 2.23 47.59
CA ALA A 3 64.34 2.43 46.17
C ALA A 3 63.47 3.54 45.58
N ALA A 4 64.04 4.31 44.66
CA ALA A 4 63.30 5.08 43.68
C ALA A 4 62.71 4.10 42.65
N ILE A 5 61.38 4.08 42.53
CA ILE A 5 60.67 3.38 41.46
C ILE A 5 60.37 4.43 40.38
N PRO A 6 60.91 4.31 39.15
CA PRO A 6 60.51 5.18 38.07
C PRO A 6 59.12 4.75 37.59
N ILE A 7 58.17 5.67 37.68
CA ILE A 7 56.86 5.55 37.05
C ILE A 7 57.10 5.61 35.54
N PHE A 8 57.00 4.47 34.85
CA PHE A 8 56.85 4.43 33.41
C PHE A 8 55.50 5.08 33.06
N LEU A 9 55.54 6.34 32.62
CA LEU A 9 54.49 6.93 31.81
C LEU A 9 54.39 6.09 30.52
N ALA A 10 53.45 5.14 30.50
CA ALA A 10 52.99 4.53 29.27
C ALA A 10 52.39 5.66 28.43
N GLY A 11 53.14 6.11 27.41
CA GLY A 11 52.68 7.08 26.45
C GLY A 11 51.39 6.58 25.80
N PHE A 12 50.33 7.36 25.90
CA PHE A 12 49.19 7.23 24.99
C PHE A 12 49.73 7.37 23.56
N ALA A 13 49.73 6.27 22.83
CA ALA A 13 50.13 6.24 21.43
C ALA A 13 49.19 7.18 20.64
N ALA A 14 49.75 8.24 20.06
CA ALA A 14 48.99 9.25 19.33
C ALA A 14 48.58 8.67 17.96
N ALA A 15 47.27 8.55 17.75
CA ALA A 15 46.69 8.14 16.47
C ALA A 15 47.18 9.03 15.31
N ALA A 16 47.21 8.48 14.10
CA ALA A 16 47.50 9.25 12.91
C ALA A 16 46.20 9.91 12.41
N ASP A 17 46.06 11.21 12.63
CA ASP A 17 44.91 11.96 12.14
C ASP A 17 45.18 12.52 10.74
N LEU A 18 44.33 12.16 9.77
CA LEU A 18 44.15 12.93 8.53
C LEU A 18 43.01 13.91 8.76
N ALA A 19 43.25 15.19 8.45
CA ALA A 19 42.28 16.24 8.66
C ALA A 19 42.23 17.20 7.46
N SER A 20 41.02 17.54 7.05
CA SER A 20 40.68 18.56 6.05
C SER A 20 39.47 19.34 6.54
N GLN A 21 39.00 20.33 5.76
CA GLN A 21 37.77 21.08 6.09
C GLN A 21 36.52 20.20 6.16
N ASP A 22 36.49 19.11 5.39
CA ASP A 22 35.35 18.20 5.28
C ASP A 22 35.56 16.84 5.97
N PHE A 23 36.80 16.42 6.22
CA PHE A 23 37.08 15.10 6.79
C PHE A 23 37.96 15.17 8.03
N ARG A 24 37.58 14.37 9.03
CA ARG A 24 38.48 13.94 10.10
C ARG A 24 38.50 12.41 10.14
N VAL A 25 39.66 11.85 9.78
CA VAL A 25 39.90 10.41 9.70
C VAL A 25 40.99 10.02 10.70
N ASN A 26 40.64 9.16 11.64
CA ASN A 26 41.55 8.66 12.66
C ASN A 26 42.09 7.30 12.26
N ILE A 27 43.41 7.18 12.10
CA ILE A 27 44.08 5.94 11.71
C ILE A 27 44.87 5.39 12.89
N ASN A 28 44.69 4.11 13.16
CA ASN A 28 45.42 3.39 14.18
C ASN A 28 46.91 3.28 13.82
N ASP A 29 47.79 3.76 14.70
CA ASP A 29 49.23 3.81 14.44
C ASP A 29 49.94 2.46 14.59
N LYS A 30 49.27 1.44 15.13
CA LYS A 30 49.80 0.08 15.25
C LYS A 30 49.36 -0.83 14.12
N THR A 31 48.10 -0.69 13.69
CA THR A 31 47.52 -1.59 12.68
C THR A 31 47.35 -0.94 11.32
N GLY A 32 47.39 0.38 11.22
CA GLY A 32 47.04 1.10 10.00
C GLY A 32 45.54 1.00 9.65
N ALA A 33 44.67 0.51 10.54
CA ALA A 33 43.23 0.49 10.31
C ALA A 33 42.60 1.88 10.53
N ILE A 34 41.43 2.15 9.94
CA ILE A 34 40.65 3.36 10.29
C ILE A 34 39.80 3.07 11.52
N ASP A 35 39.96 3.89 12.56
CA ASP A 35 39.17 3.82 13.78
C ASP A 35 37.96 4.80 13.73
N LYS A 36 38.09 5.93 13.02
CA LYS A 36 36.98 6.89 12.85
C LYS A 36 36.98 7.60 11.49
N ILE A 37 35.79 7.82 10.95
CA ILE A 37 35.52 8.80 9.87
C ILE A 37 34.39 9.69 10.38
N THR A 38 34.63 11.01 10.40
CA THR A 38 33.68 11.99 10.97
C THR A 38 33.66 13.28 10.16
N ASP A 39 32.52 13.97 10.17
CA ASP A 39 32.36 15.32 9.64
C ASP A 39 32.78 16.35 10.70
N PRO A 40 33.88 17.10 10.51
CA PRO A 40 34.44 18.00 11.51
C PRO A 40 33.54 19.20 11.84
N ARG A 41 32.47 19.44 11.06
CA ARG A 41 31.55 20.57 11.26
C ARG A 41 30.54 20.32 12.39
N PHE A 42 30.41 19.07 12.84
CA PHE A 42 29.54 18.69 13.94
C PHE A 42 30.36 18.35 15.19
N LYS A 43 30.02 18.98 16.34
CA LYS A 43 30.72 18.73 17.62
C LYS A 43 30.56 17.29 18.11
N ASN A 44 29.39 16.70 17.91
CA ASN A 44 29.06 15.32 18.25
C ASN A 44 28.85 14.49 16.97
N ALA A 45 29.82 14.53 16.06
CA ALA A 45 29.74 13.84 14.79
C ALA A 45 29.61 12.32 14.96
N MET A 46 28.70 11.71 14.20
CA MET A 46 28.59 10.27 14.06
C MET A 46 29.89 9.69 13.47
N ASN A 47 30.33 8.55 14.00
CA ASN A 47 31.36 7.73 13.37
C ASN A 47 30.73 6.83 12.30
N TRP A 48 31.21 6.92 11.06
CA TRP A 48 30.67 6.14 9.93
C TRP A 48 31.20 4.71 9.85
N VAL A 49 32.25 4.39 10.62
CA VAL A 49 32.83 3.05 10.71
C VAL A 49 32.65 2.46 12.10
N SER A 50 32.60 1.13 12.18
CA SER A 50 32.45 0.38 13.41
C SER A 50 33.78 -0.09 13.97
N THR A 51 33.91 0.09 15.27
CA THR A 51 35.05 -0.32 16.10
C THR A 51 34.53 -0.79 17.45
N GLY A 52 35.41 -1.29 18.32
CA GLY A 52 35.03 -1.65 19.69
C GLY A 52 34.40 -0.51 20.52
N SER A 53 34.47 0.75 20.06
CA SER A 53 33.87 1.91 20.76
C SER A 53 32.36 2.06 20.54
N ASN A 54 31.85 1.72 19.35
CA ASN A 54 30.43 1.83 18.97
C ASN A 54 29.79 0.46 18.64
N ALA A 55 30.61 -0.57 18.44
CA ALA A 55 30.24 -1.97 18.29
C ALA A 55 31.18 -2.85 19.14
N PRO A 56 30.98 -2.96 20.47
CA PRO A 56 31.91 -3.63 21.38
C PRO A 56 32.17 -5.12 21.09
N TRP A 57 31.27 -5.77 20.35
CA TRP A 57 31.37 -7.17 19.93
C TRP A 57 32.29 -7.35 18.71
N LEU A 58 32.73 -6.28 18.05
CA LEU A 58 33.51 -6.33 16.82
C LEU A 58 34.98 -6.75 17.12
N PRO A 59 35.50 -7.84 16.52
CA PRO A 59 36.89 -8.26 16.70
C PRO A 59 37.90 -7.23 16.18
N THR A 60 39.01 -7.01 16.89
CA THR A 60 40.01 -6.00 16.50
C THR A 60 40.66 -6.24 15.15
N GLY A 61 40.70 -7.49 14.68
CA GLY A 61 41.22 -7.87 13.35
C GLY A 61 40.28 -7.55 12.19
N SER A 62 39.04 -7.15 12.47
CA SER A 62 38.01 -6.85 11.46
C SER A 62 37.79 -5.35 11.26
N ARG A 63 38.75 -4.53 11.67
CA ARG A 63 38.70 -3.06 11.52
C ARG A 63 38.91 -2.65 10.06
N TRP A 64 38.46 -1.44 9.75
CA TRP A 64 38.47 -0.88 8.40
C TRP A 64 39.85 -0.94 7.73
N GLY A 65 39.88 -1.50 6.51
CA GLY A 65 41.07 -1.57 5.66
C GLY A 65 42.03 -2.71 6.02
N LEU A 66 41.76 -3.44 7.11
CA LEU A 66 42.38 -4.75 7.36
C LEU A 66 41.73 -5.79 6.45
N GLY A 67 42.24 -7.02 6.45
CA GLY A 67 41.70 -8.08 5.62
C GLY A 67 42.62 -9.27 5.51
N TYR A 68 42.35 -10.12 4.52
CA TYR A 68 43.09 -11.35 4.32
C TYR A 68 43.20 -11.74 2.85
N ALA A 69 44.19 -12.58 2.55
CA ALA A 69 44.33 -13.31 1.30
C ALA A 69 44.68 -14.77 1.57
N ASP A 70 44.09 -15.70 0.82
CA ASP A 70 44.42 -17.12 0.86
C ASP A 70 45.62 -17.40 -0.06
N LEU A 71 46.79 -17.70 0.52
CA LEU A 71 48.07 -17.83 -0.21
C LEU A 71 48.65 -19.24 -0.03
N GLY A 72 48.31 -20.19 -0.90
CA GLY A 72 48.88 -21.56 -0.86
C GLY A 72 47.94 -22.65 -1.36
N GLN A 73 48.43 -23.90 -1.44
CA GLN A 73 47.68 -25.05 -1.96
C GLN A 73 46.62 -25.61 -0.98
N ASP A 74 46.74 -25.38 0.35
CA ASP A 74 45.79 -25.88 1.36
C ASP A 74 45.05 -24.77 2.15
N SER A 75 43.84 -25.06 2.65
CA SER A 75 42.89 -24.12 3.30
C SER A 75 43.36 -23.50 4.63
N LEU A 76 44.55 -23.89 5.12
CA LEU A 76 45.15 -23.38 6.35
C LEU A 76 46.04 -22.15 6.14
N HIS A 77 46.22 -21.67 4.90
CA HIS A 77 47.12 -20.58 4.56
C HIS A 77 46.39 -19.24 4.32
N ARG A 78 45.43 -18.90 5.18
CA ARG A 78 44.83 -17.55 5.17
C ARG A 78 45.76 -16.58 5.88
N HIS A 79 46.27 -15.60 5.14
CA HIS A 79 47.17 -14.59 5.69
C HIS A 79 46.41 -13.28 5.93
N PHE A 80 46.34 -12.86 7.19
CA PHE A 80 45.72 -11.59 7.58
C PHE A 80 46.78 -10.49 7.68
N TRP A 81 46.50 -9.31 7.15
CA TRP A 81 47.38 -8.15 7.32
C TRP A 81 46.93 -7.30 8.51
N ASN A 82 47.81 -7.16 9.51
CA ASN A 82 47.48 -6.43 10.75
C ASN A 82 48.62 -5.53 11.25
N PHE A 83 49.86 -5.75 10.81
CA PHE A 83 51.04 -5.09 11.38
C PHE A 83 51.88 -4.45 10.27
N PRO A 84 51.54 -3.21 9.87
CA PRO A 84 52.25 -2.51 8.80
C PRO A 84 53.46 -1.73 9.29
N GLN A 85 54.32 -1.37 8.34
CA GLN A 85 55.20 -0.21 8.46
C GLN A 85 54.43 1.05 8.02
N ILE A 86 54.26 2.01 8.92
CA ILE A 86 53.49 3.23 8.67
C ILE A 86 54.44 4.41 8.46
N THR A 87 54.22 5.14 7.37
CA THR A 87 54.88 6.41 7.08
C THR A 87 53.83 7.49 6.90
N LYS A 88 54.06 8.65 7.50
CA LYS A 88 53.17 9.82 7.43
C LYS A 88 53.94 10.95 6.74
N ARG A 89 53.33 11.57 5.73
CA ARG A 89 53.86 12.76 5.07
C ARG A 89 52.68 13.63 4.65
N ASP A 90 52.68 14.88 5.10
CA ASP A 90 51.63 15.85 4.80
C ASP A 90 50.23 15.28 5.11
N ASN A 91 49.27 15.46 4.20
CA ASN A 91 47.90 14.91 4.25
C ASN A 91 47.82 13.46 3.74
N THR A 92 48.91 12.68 3.82
CA THR A 92 48.97 11.29 3.35
C THR A 92 49.52 10.35 4.42
N VAL A 93 48.84 9.22 4.60
CA VAL A 93 49.31 8.08 5.41
C VAL A 93 49.48 6.87 4.52
N LYS A 94 50.67 6.25 4.58
CA LYS A 94 51.01 5.04 3.86
C LYS A 94 51.33 3.92 4.84
N ALA A 95 50.64 2.79 4.71
CA ALA A 95 50.85 1.57 5.49
C ALA A 95 51.27 0.43 4.56
N VAL A 96 52.41 -0.20 4.84
CA VAL A 96 52.95 -1.32 4.06
C VAL A 96 52.87 -2.60 4.88
N TYR A 97 52.09 -3.56 4.42
CA TYR A 97 51.89 -4.86 5.05
C TYR A 97 52.59 -5.96 4.24
N THR A 98 53.03 -7.00 4.94
CA THR A 98 53.57 -8.22 4.31
C THR A 98 52.78 -9.42 4.82
N ALA A 99 52.23 -10.20 3.89
CA ALA A 99 51.42 -11.37 4.14
C ALA A 99 51.91 -12.49 3.22
N GLY A 100 52.77 -13.39 3.70
CA GLY A 100 53.38 -14.43 2.86
C GLY A 100 54.19 -13.82 1.71
N SER A 101 53.91 -14.24 0.47
CA SER A 101 54.51 -13.69 -0.75
C SER A 101 53.88 -12.37 -1.23
N LEU A 102 52.81 -11.91 -0.59
CA LEU A 102 52.08 -10.71 -0.97
C LEU A 102 52.53 -9.50 -0.13
N GLU A 103 52.92 -8.43 -0.80
CA GLU A 103 53.04 -7.10 -0.21
C GLU A 103 51.77 -6.31 -0.51
N LEU A 104 51.19 -5.67 0.50
CA LEU A 104 50.05 -4.77 0.35
C LEU A 104 50.48 -3.37 0.79
N VAL A 105 50.32 -2.40 -0.12
CA VAL A 105 50.52 -0.98 0.17
C VAL A 105 49.15 -0.30 0.22
N VAL A 106 48.79 0.21 1.40
CA VAL A 106 47.60 1.05 1.57
C VAL A 106 48.03 2.50 1.68
N SER A 107 47.56 3.34 0.75
CA SER A 107 47.77 4.79 0.78
C SER A 107 46.45 5.49 1.01
N ARG A 108 46.46 6.50 1.88
CA ARG A 108 45.28 7.26 2.28
C ARG A 108 45.58 8.74 2.28
N SER A 109 44.73 9.55 1.69
CA SER A 109 44.92 11.00 1.62
C SER A 109 43.61 11.77 1.68
N VAL A 110 43.65 12.97 2.25
CA VAL A 110 42.55 13.94 2.21
C VAL A 110 42.90 15.10 1.28
N ASP A 111 41.91 15.59 0.54
CA ASP A 111 42.05 16.73 -0.38
C ASP A 111 40.97 17.78 -0.08
N ASP A 112 41.40 19.00 0.26
CA ASP A 112 40.51 20.14 0.54
C ASP A 112 39.85 20.72 -0.72
N LYS A 113 40.51 20.63 -1.89
CA LYS A 113 39.96 21.16 -3.15
C LYS A 113 38.86 20.28 -3.69
N ASP A 114 39.08 18.96 -3.65
CA ASP A 114 38.12 17.96 -4.12
C ASP A 114 37.10 17.55 -3.04
N GLN A 115 37.27 18.08 -1.82
CA GLN A 115 36.46 17.79 -0.63
C GLN A 115 36.31 16.28 -0.43
N SER A 116 37.44 15.57 -0.48
CA SER A 116 37.43 14.11 -0.58
C SER A 116 38.46 13.43 0.32
N PHE A 117 38.21 12.15 0.57
CA PHE A 117 39.14 11.24 1.23
C PHE A 117 39.35 10.02 0.34
N THR A 118 40.57 9.76 -0.09
CA THR A 118 40.88 8.68 -1.05
C THR A 118 41.70 7.59 -0.38
N GLU A 119 41.39 6.34 -0.69
CA GLU A 119 42.16 5.16 -0.30
C GLU A 119 42.56 4.34 -1.53
N SER A 120 43.79 3.84 -1.55
CA SER A 120 44.28 2.92 -2.58
C SER A 120 44.98 1.72 -1.95
N TYR A 121 44.67 0.53 -2.44
CA TYR A 121 45.23 -0.76 -2.01
C TYR A 121 45.98 -1.36 -3.20
N THR A 122 47.31 -1.36 -3.13
CA THR A 122 48.19 -1.93 -4.17
C THR A 122 48.74 -3.27 -3.69
N PHE A 123 48.37 -4.33 -4.40
CA PHE A 123 48.78 -5.71 -4.17
C PHE A 123 49.97 -6.03 -5.06
N THR A 124 51.09 -6.45 -4.49
CA THR A 124 52.33 -6.76 -5.22
C THR A 124 52.80 -8.17 -4.88
N ASN A 125 53.05 -8.99 -5.90
CA ASN A 125 53.65 -10.31 -5.70
C ASN A 125 55.17 -10.19 -5.50
N LYS A 126 55.66 -10.46 -4.29
CA LYS A 126 57.09 -10.53 -3.95
C LYS A 126 57.65 -11.95 -3.96
N GLY A 127 56.81 -12.95 -4.27
CA GLY A 127 57.20 -14.34 -4.39
C GLY A 127 57.87 -14.66 -5.72
N ALA A 128 58.37 -15.90 -5.83
CA ALA A 128 59.04 -16.41 -7.04
C ALA A 128 58.09 -17.08 -8.04
N ALA A 129 56.83 -17.32 -7.68
CA ALA A 129 55.81 -17.96 -8.52
C ALA A 129 54.63 -17.02 -8.77
N ALA A 130 53.87 -17.27 -9.84
CA ALA A 130 52.63 -16.56 -10.11
C ALA A 130 51.64 -16.70 -8.93
N LEU A 131 50.97 -15.61 -8.58
CA LEU A 131 50.06 -15.54 -7.46
C LEU A 131 48.62 -15.32 -7.95
N ASP A 132 47.79 -16.35 -7.82
CA ASP A 132 46.37 -16.28 -8.13
C ASP A 132 45.56 -16.07 -6.84
N LEU A 133 45.13 -14.83 -6.64
CA LEU A 133 44.36 -14.40 -5.46
C LEU A 133 42.88 -14.82 -5.52
N ASP A 134 42.41 -15.40 -6.62
CA ASP A 134 41.06 -15.93 -6.78
C ASP A 134 41.03 -17.47 -6.90
N SER A 135 42.16 -18.13 -6.65
CA SER A 135 42.33 -19.59 -6.87
C SER A 135 41.35 -20.50 -6.11
N ARG A 136 40.70 -20.00 -5.04
CA ARG A 136 39.65 -20.72 -4.27
C ARG A 136 38.27 -20.07 -4.40
N GLY A 137 38.11 -19.19 -5.38
CA GLY A 137 36.90 -18.41 -5.63
C GLY A 137 36.86 -17.09 -4.87
N THR A 138 35.75 -16.39 -5.06
CA THR A 138 35.59 -14.95 -4.76
C THR A 138 35.82 -14.53 -3.31
N THR A 139 35.83 -15.48 -2.36
CA THR A 139 36.06 -15.18 -0.93
C THR A 139 37.53 -15.32 -0.50
N SER A 140 38.43 -15.63 -1.45
CA SER A 140 39.87 -15.83 -1.21
C SER A 140 40.61 -14.55 -0.82
N LEU A 141 40.10 -13.39 -1.23
CA LEU A 141 40.65 -12.07 -0.93
C LEU A 141 39.52 -11.17 -0.40
N ALA A 142 39.77 -10.49 0.71
CA ALA A 142 38.78 -9.61 1.31
C ALA A 142 39.40 -8.40 2.02
N ILE A 143 38.73 -7.25 1.90
CA ILE A 143 39.02 -6.04 2.69
C ILE A 143 37.83 -5.78 3.63
N TYR A 144 38.11 -5.72 4.94
CA TYR A 144 37.12 -5.38 5.95
C TYR A 144 36.67 -3.92 5.81
N THR A 145 35.35 -3.74 5.75
CA THR A 145 34.67 -2.45 5.60
C THR A 145 33.52 -2.35 6.61
N PRO A 146 33.82 -2.35 7.93
CA PRO A 146 32.80 -2.40 8.98
C PRO A 146 32.00 -1.08 9.02
N PHE A 147 31.00 -0.92 8.16
CA PHE A 147 30.07 0.22 8.20
C PHE A 147 29.30 0.22 9.52
N ASN A 148 28.95 1.42 10.02
CA ASN A 148 28.17 1.58 11.24
C ASN A 148 26.66 1.32 11.06
N ASP A 149 26.34 0.14 10.50
CA ASP A 149 24.99 -0.36 10.21
C ASP A 149 24.54 -1.37 11.27
N HIS A 150 24.06 -0.81 12.38
CA HIS A 150 23.66 -1.55 13.58
C HIS A 150 22.32 -1.03 14.10
N TYR A 151 21.52 -1.94 14.66
CA TYR A 151 20.14 -1.72 15.06
C TYR A 151 20.01 -1.85 16.59
N THR A 152 20.70 -0.96 17.30
CA THR A 152 20.91 -1.02 18.76
C THR A 152 19.66 -0.67 19.55
N ASN A 153 19.17 0.55 19.44
CA ASN A 153 17.88 1.03 19.94
C ASN A 153 17.49 2.24 19.11
N THR A 154 16.21 2.57 19.08
CA THR A 154 15.69 3.65 18.24
C THR A 154 16.46 4.95 18.41
N SER A 155 16.66 5.45 19.64
CA SER A 155 17.31 6.74 19.89
C SER A 155 18.74 6.78 19.36
N ASP A 156 19.51 5.70 19.53
CA ASP A 156 20.88 5.59 19.03
C ASP A 156 20.91 5.37 17.50
N CYS A 157 19.99 4.59 16.95
CA CYS A 157 19.87 4.37 15.50
C CYS A 157 19.61 5.69 14.77
N VAL A 158 18.54 6.39 15.14
CA VAL A 158 18.13 7.65 14.49
C VAL A 158 19.08 8.82 14.76
N ALA A 159 20.03 8.69 15.69
CA ALA A 159 21.01 9.73 15.99
C ALA A 159 22.41 9.45 15.43
N ALA A 160 22.83 8.18 15.41
CA ALA A 160 24.26 7.83 15.29
C ALA A 160 24.54 6.49 14.59
N ARG A 161 23.60 5.95 13.80
CA ARG A 161 23.82 4.77 12.93
C ARG A 161 23.47 5.08 11.48
N SER A 162 23.91 4.22 10.57
CA SER A 162 23.73 4.40 9.12
C SER A 162 23.20 3.15 8.44
N HIS A 163 22.32 3.31 7.47
CA HIS A 163 22.03 2.28 6.48
C HIS A 163 23.13 2.23 5.42
N ALA A 164 23.74 1.07 5.24
CA ALA A 164 24.74 0.84 4.20
C ALA A 164 24.12 0.25 2.92
N HIS A 165 24.01 1.08 1.88
CA HIS A 165 23.60 0.67 0.53
C HIS A 165 24.84 0.28 -0.26
N VAL A 166 25.09 -1.03 -0.37
CA VAL A 166 26.32 -1.57 -0.98
C VAL A 166 26.05 -2.04 -2.41
N TRP A 167 26.84 -1.56 -3.36
CA TRP A 167 26.89 -2.06 -4.74
C TRP A 167 28.29 -2.59 -5.07
N ALA A 168 28.59 -3.79 -4.58
CA ALA A 168 29.90 -4.45 -4.78
C ALA A 168 29.92 -5.48 -5.90
N PHE A 169 28.75 -5.83 -6.47
CA PHE A 169 28.66 -6.65 -7.69
C PHE A 169 28.80 -5.83 -8.97
N GLY A 170 29.00 -4.51 -8.85
CA GLY A 170 29.05 -3.56 -9.96
C GLY A 170 30.31 -3.61 -10.81
N GLY A 171 31.27 -4.49 -10.52
CA GLY A 171 32.54 -4.53 -11.24
C GLY A 171 33.32 -3.22 -11.05
N ALA A 172 33.71 -2.60 -12.16
CA ALA A 172 34.40 -1.31 -12.16
C ALA A 172 33.51 -0.13 -11.71
N SER A 173 32.18 -0.25 -11.79
CA SER A 173 31.21 0.77 -11.36
C SER A 173 30.65 0.48 -9.96
N SER A 174 31.49 0.00 -9.05
CA SER A 174 31.07 -0.32 -7.68
C SER A 174 31.07 0.93 -6.79
N TRP A 175 30.14 0.99 -5.84
CA TRP A 175 29.98 2.12 -4.93
C TRP A 175 29.27 1.72 -3.64
N VAL A 176 29.35 2.57 -2.63
CA VAL A 176 28.55 2.45 -1.39
C VAL A 176 27.97 3.81 -1.03
N LYS A 177 26.71 3.82 -0.62
CA LYS A 177 26.03 4.97 -0.04
C LYS A 177 25.63 4.67 1.39
N LEU A 178 26.01 5.53 2.33
CA LEU A 178 25.68 5.44 3.74
C LEU A 178 24.68 6.55 4.08
N ASN A 179 23.46 6.18 4.48
CA ASN A 179 22.45 7.12 4.95
C ASN A 179 22.39 7.14 6.46
N GLN A 180 22.41 8.30 7.09
CA GLN A 180 22.15 8.37 8.52
C GLN A 180 20.68 8.01 8.81
N MET A 181 20.41 7.03 9.69
CA MET A 181 19.09 6.39 9.81
C MET A 181 17.94 7.33 10.25
N GLY A 182 18.25 8.50 10.81
CA GLY A 182 17.27 9.53 11.18
C GLY A 182 17.17 10.72 10.23
N GLY A 183 17.93 10.72 9.12
CA GLY A 183 17.88 11.77 8.09
C GLY A 183 18.39 13.15 8.50
N LYS A 184 19.20 13.28 9.57
CA LYS A 184 19.59 14.60 10.14
C LYS A 184 20.94 15.14 9.66
N TYR A 185 21.80 14.30 9.10
CA TYR A 185 23.16 14.67 8.70
C TYR A 185 23.31 14.66 7.17
N ARG A 186 24.36 15.29 6.66
CA ARG A 186 24.86 14.90 5.34
C ARG A 186 25.24 13.42 5.38
N ASN A 187 25.01 12.75 4.27
CA ASN A 187 25.28 11.34 4.10
C ASN A 187 26.70 11.14 3.55
N LEU A 188 27.24 9.93 3.72
CA LEU A 188 28.59 9.61 3.27
C LEU A 188 28.51 8.59 2.13
N GLY A 189 29.38 8.69 1.14
CA GLY A 189 29.45 7.72 0.05
C GLY A 189 30.88 7.51 -0.39
N PHE A 190 31.13 6.39 -1.07
CA PHE A 190 32.33 6.23 -1.87
C PHE A 190 32.00 5.62 -3.22
N VAL A 191 32.82 5.99 -4.21
CA VAL A 191 32.83 5.41 -5.55
C VAL A 191 34.18 4.77 -5.81
N LEU A 192 34.18 3.63 -6.50
CA LEU A 192 35.41 3.02 -6.99
C LEU A 192 36.01 3.86 -8.11
N THR A 193 37.30 4.18 -8.00
CA THR A 193 38.04 5.02 -8.96
C THR A 193 39.14 4.25 -9.69
N LYS A 194 39.52 3.08 -9.17
CA LYS A 194 40.41 2.13 -9.86
C LYS A 194 40.07 0.69 -9.49
N GLY A 195 40.20 -0.22 -10.45
CA GLY A 195 39.99 -1.65 -10.24
C GLY A 195 38.53 -2.08 -10.38
N ALA A 196 38.15 -3.18 -9.72
CA ALA A 196 36.79 -3.70 -9.71
C ALA A 196 36.50 -4.50 -8.42
N LEU A 197 35.23 -4.59 -8.03
CA LEU A 197 34.72 -5.50 -6.99
C LEU A 197 33.84 -6.59 -7.60
N VAL A 198 33.82 -7.77 -6.98
CA VAL A 198 33.03 -8.95 -7.43
C VAL A 198 31.95 -9.39 -6.44
N GLY A 199 31.77 -8.66 -5.34
CA GLY A 199 30.75 -8.91 -4.34
C GLY A 199 31.19 -8.49 -2.94
N TYR A 200 30.34 -8.82 -1.97
CA TYR A 200 30.63 -8.61 -0.55
C TYR A 200 30.17 -9.80 0.29
N SER A 201 30.80 -9.99 1.44
CA SER A 201 30.41 -10.95 2.48
C SER A 201 30.10 -10.23 3.79
N ILE A 202 29.45 -10.96 4.71
CA ILE A 202 29.14 -10.49 6.06
C ILE A 202 29.71 -11.48 7.09
N GLU A 203 30.36 -10.97 8.13
CA GLU A 203 30.82 -11.75 9.29
C GLU A 203 30.22 -11.20 10.60
N GLY A 204 30.42 -11.91 11.71
CA GLY A 204 29.99 -11.48 13.05
C GLY A 204 28.47 -11.51 13.22
N ARG A 205 27.80 -12.50 12.61
CA ARG A 205 26.36 -12.73 12.76
C ARG A 205 26.08 -14.02 13.49
N ASP A 206 25.41 -13.95 14.64
CA ASP A 206 25.23 -15.12 15.49
C ASP A 206 24.06 -14.94 16.47
N PRO A 207 23.69 -15.97 17.23
CA PRO A 207 22.64 -15.87 18.24
C PRO A 207 22.93 -14.92 19.43
N VAL A 208 24.15 -14.38 19.57
CA VAL A 208 24.47 -13.39 20.61
C VAL A 208 24.12 -11.98 20.10
N THR A 209 24.46 -11.70 18.85
CA THR A 209 24.21 -10.42 18.17
C THR A 209 22.78 -10.31 17.62
N LEU A 210 22.12 -11.45 17.37
CA LEU A 210 20.73 -11.58 16.92
C LEU A 210 20.44 -10.74 15.65
N SER A 211 19.23 -10.19 15.56
CA SER A 211 18.77 -9.33 14.47
C SER A 211 19.25 -7.87 14.61
N ASN A 212 19.94 -7.51 15.71
CA ASN A 212 20.23 -6.12 16.07
C ASN A 212 21.54 -5.57 15.45
N THR A 213 22.13 -6.30 14.50
CA THR A 213 23.29 -5.85 13.73
C THR A 213 23.28 -6.44 12.34
N ARG A 214 23.75 -5.68 11.35
CA ARG A 214 23.98 -6.18 10.01
C ARG A 214 25.32 -6.94 9.87
N GLY A 215 26.16 -6.90 10.90
CA GLY A 215 27.44 -7.61 10.96
C GLY A 215 28.61 -6.75 10.50
N VAL A 216 29.68 -7.41 10.07
CA VAL A 216 30.90 -6.78 9.53
C VAL A 216 30.97 -7.07 8.04
N PHE A 217 31.03 -6.02 7.21
CA PHE A 217 31.13 -6.18 5.76
C PHE A 217 32.57 -6.46 5.32
N LEU A 218 32.69 -7.26 4.28
CA LEU A 218 33.92 -7.57 3.58
C LEU A 218 33.71 -7.32 2.09
N LEU A 219 34.52 -6.48 1.47
CA LEU A 219 34.51 -6.30 0.01
C LEU A 219 35.50 -7.25 -0.63
N HIS A 220 35.14 -7.80 -1.80
CA HIS A 220 35.98 -8.73 -2.56
C HIS A 220 36.53 -8.06 -3.83
N PRO A 221 37.81 -7.64 -3.83
CA PRO A 221 38.46 -7.09 -5.02
C PRO A 221 38.65 -8.13 -6.12
N SER A 222 38.48 -7.71 -7.38
CA SER A 222 38.90 -8.48 -8.55
C SER A 222 40.35 -8.13 -8.88
N ILE A 223 41.28 -9.04 -8.59
CA ILE A 223 42.71 -8.85 -8.87
C ILE A 223 43.15 -9.92 -9.87
N PRO A 224 43.76 -9.55 -11.01
CA PRO A 224 44.29 -10.53 -11.95
C PRO A 224 45.42 -11.33 -11.29
N THR A 225 45.71 -12.52 -11.83
CA THR A 225 46.89 -13.30 -11.44
C THR A 225 48.15 -12.45 -11.59
N LEU A 226 48.93 -12.33 -10.52
CA LEU A 226 50.13 -11.49 -10.47
C LEU A 226 51.39 -12.32 -10.72
N GLN A 227 52.15 -12.03 -11.77
CA GLN A 227 53.48 -12.61 -11.96
C GLN A 227 54.47 -12.07 -10.91
N PRO A 228 55.63 -12.71 -10.69
CA PRO A 228 56.66 -12.20 -9.80
C PRO A 228 57.02 -10.74 -10.10
N GLY A 229 56.86 -9.86 -9.10
CA GLY A 229 57.10 -8.42 -9.20
C GLY A 229 55.92 -7.58 -9.72
N GLU A 230 54.88 -8.21 -10.29
CA GLU A 230 53.70 -7.48 -10.78
C GLU A 230 52.84 -6.94 -9.65
N SER A 231 52.10 -5.88 -9.95
CA SER A 231 51.21 -5.22 -9.01
C SER A 231 49.86 -4.88 -9.65
N SER A 232 48.80 -5.00 -8.86
CA SER A 232 47.48 -4.47 -9.21
C SER A 232 46.98 -3.54 -8.11
N THR A 233 46.11 -2.59 -8.44
CA THR A 233 45.61 -1.60 -7.50
C THR A 233 44.10 -1.46 -7.61
N ILE A 234 43.45 -1.42 -6.45
CA ILE A 234 42.08 -0.96 -6.29
C ILE A 234 42.07 0.35 -5.51
N ALA A 235 41.22 1.31 -5.89
CA ALA A 235 41.11 2.59 -5.20
C ALA A 235 39.66 3.07 -5.17
N TRP A 236 39.31 3.78 -4.11
CA TRP A 236 38.02 4.44 -3.97
C TRP A 236 38.16 5.81 -3.32
N THR A 237 37.19 6.67 -3.60
CA THR A 237 37.15 8.04 -3.07
C THR A 237 35.84 8.29 -2.34
N TRP A 238 35.96 8.74 -1.11
CA TRP A 238 34.90 9.15 -0.20
C TRP A 238 34.53 10.61 -0.39
N PHE A 239 33.24 10.90 -0.26
CA PHE A 239 32.68 12.23 -0.36
C PHE A 239 31.36 12.32 0.41
N TRP A 240 31.02 13.53 0.86
CA TRP A 240 29.72 13.83 1.46
C TRP A 240 28.68 14.08 0.38
N HIS A 241 27.44 13.67 0.63
CA HIS A 241 26.30 13.91 -0.26
C HIS A 241 25.00 14.17 0.51
N THR A 242 23.96 14.65 -0.17
CA THR A 242 22.63 14.87 0.42
C THR A 242 21.65 13.75 0.15
N ASP A 243 21.60 13.26 -1.08
CA ASP A 243 20.54 12.36 -1.57
C ASP A 243 21.07 11.41 -2.67
N TRP A 244 20.14 10.76 -3.40
CA TRP A 244 20.48 9.82 -4.48
C TRP A 244 21.03 10.51 -5.74
N ASP A 245 20.54 11.68 -6.10
CA ASP A 245 21.03 12.38 -7.29
C ASP A 245 22.42 12.97 -7.03
N ASP A 246 22.63 13.55 -5.85
CA ASP A 246 23.94 14.08 -5.46
C ASP A 246 24.98 12.96 -5.37
N VAL A 247 24.71 11.79 -4.75
CA VAL A 247 25.71 10.71 -4.70
C VAL A 247 26.12 10.23 -6.09
N PHE A 248 25.19 10.14 -7.05
CA PHE A 248 25.50 9.70 -8.40
C PHE A 248 26.23 10.79 -9.19
N GLN A 249 25.87 12.06 -9.03
CA GLN A 249 26.60 13.16 -9.65
C GLN A 249 28.04 13.24 -9.12
N GLN A 250 28.22 13.14 -7.81
CA GLN A 250 29.53 13.13 -7.16
C GLN A 250 30.37 11.91 -7.59
N SER A 251 29.72 10.77 -7.85
CA SER A 251 30.35 9.56 -8.39
C SER A 251 30.85 9.77 -9.82
N THR A 252 30.01 10.33 -10.70
CA THR A 252 30.39 10.69 -12.08
C THR A 252 31.56 11.67 -12.13
N ASN A 253 31.58 12.65 -11.22
CA ASN A 253 32.65 13.65 -11.17
C ASN A 253 34.00 13.10 -10.69
N ARG A 254 34.02 11.97 -9.98
CA ARG A 254 35.22 11.42 -9.33
C ARG A 254 35.74 10.14 -9.96
N SER A 255 34.91 9.42 -10.70
CA SER A 255 35.29 8.14 -11.29
C SER A 255 34.97 8.10 -12.77
N GLU A 256 36.01 8.00 -13.59
CA GLU A 256 35.87 7.70 -15.02
C GLU A 256 35.27 6.31 -15.27
N GLN A 257 35.34 5.40 -14.29
CA GLN A 257 34.82 4.03 -14.37
C GLN A 257 33.32 3.94 -14.06
N PHE A 258 32.77 4.96 -13.38
CA PHE A 258 31.38 4.95 -12.93
C PHE A 258 30.42 5.08 -14.11
N VAL A 259 29.41 4.21 -14.09
CA VAL A 259 28.29 4.17 -15.01
C VAL A 259 27.02 4.23 -14.16
N ARG A 260 26.25 5.31 -14.31
CA ARG A 260 24.89 5.43 -13.80
C ARG A 260 23.97 4.64 -14.73
N VAL A 261 23.13 3.80 -14.13
CA VAL A 261 22.21 2.91 -14.83
C VAL A 261 20.81 3.18 -14.30
N GLU A 262 19.90 3.54 -15.20
CA GLU A 262 18.50 3.81 -14.86
C GLU A 262 17.58 3.04 -15.80
N THR A 263 16.52 2.47 -15.25
CA THR A 263 15.47 1.81 -16.04
C THR A 263 14.14 1.94 -15.31
N ASP A 264 13.04 1.87 -16.05
CA ASP A 264 11.71 1.96 -15.48
C ASP A 264 11.39 0.78 -14.56
N ASN A 265 11.88 -0.42 -14.91
CA ASN A 265 11.60 -1.65 -14.20
C ASN A 265 12.82 -2.58 -14.23
N TYR A 266 13.26 -3.04 -13.06
CA TYR A 266 14.31 -4.07 -12.96
C TYR A 266 13.74 -5.49 -13.01
N SER A 267 12.45 -5.65 -12.71
CA SER A 267 11.66 -6.86 -12.94
C SER A 267 10.59 -6.61 -14.01
N SER A 268 10.58 -7.43 -15.06
CA SER A 268 9.64 -7.36 -16.19
C SER A 268 8.74 -8.59 -16.27
N VAL A 269 7.54 -8.45 -16.85
CA VAL A 269 6.77 -9.63 -17.28
C VAL A 269 7.26 -10.13 -18.63
N THR A 270 7.05 -11.42 -18.90
CA THR A 270 7.49 -12.07 -20.14
C THR A 270 7.02 -11.30 -21.39
N ARG A 271 7.95 -11.00 -22.32
CA ARG A 271 7.78 -10.19 -23.55
C ARG A 271 7.57 -8.68 -23.36
N GLU A 272 7.59 -8.15 -22.13
CA GLU A 272 7.59 -6.71 -21.91
C GLU A 272 8.87 -6.08 -22.49
N THR A 273 8.73 -4.92 -23.12
CA THR A 273 9.87 -4.15 -23.62
C THR A 273 10.26 -3.08 -22.62
N GLY A 274 11.56 -2.83 -22.47
CA GLY A 274 12.08 -1.76 -21.62
C GLY A 274 13.28 -1.07 -22.24
N SER A 275 13.67 0.05 -21.64
CA SER A 275 14.90 0.77 -21.96
C SER A 275 15.75 0.93 -20.71
N ILE A 276 17.06 0.84 -20.89
CA ILE A 276 18.06 1.16 -19.88
C ILE A 276 18.80 2.40 -20.36
N SER A 277 18.77 3.45 -19.56
CA SER A 277 19.57 4.66 -19.75
C SER A 277 20.90 4.55 -19.02
N LEU A 278 21.97 4.93 -19.70
CA LEU A 278 23.35 4.86 -19.25
C LEU A 278 23.98 6.24 -19.37
N SER A 279 24.62 6.71 -18.30
CA SER A 279 25.41 7.94 -18.29
C SER A 279 26.68 7.76 -17.45
N GLY A 280 27.69 8.58 -17.74
CA GLY A 280 29.00 8.53 -17.07
C GLY A 280 30.10 9.07 -17.97
N ALA A 281 31.27 9.39 -17.41
CA ALA A 281 32.35 10.03 -18.16
C ALA A 281 32.89 9.18 -19.33
N SER A 282 32.88 7.85 -19.18
CA SER A 282 33.32 6.91 -20.24
C SER A 282 32.16 6.33 -21.07
N VAL A 283 30.92 6.79 -20.88
CA VAL A 283 29.74 6.29 -21.62
C VAL A 283 29.58 7.10 -22.91
N ASN A 284 29.59 6.42 -24.05
CA ASN A 284 29.52 7.03 -25.38
C ASN A 284 29.02 6.01 -26.43
N ALA A 285 29.00 6.39 -27.71
CA ALA A 285 28.52 5.55 -28.81
C ALA A 285 29.28 4.22 -29.02
N ASN A 286 30.49 4.08 -28.48
CA ASN A 286 31.27 2.82 -28.51
C ASN A 286 30.92 1.88 -27.33
N THR A 287 30.13 2.36 -26.36
CA THR A 287 29.69 1.55 -25.21
C THR A 287 28.82 0.40 -25.70
N LYS A 288 28.97 -0.76 -25.06
CA LYS A 288 28.20 -1.97 -25.38
C LYS A 288 27.52 -2.53 -24.15
N VAL A 289 26.31 -3.05 -24.33
CA VAL A 289 25.60 -3.84 -23.32
C VAL A 289 25.54 -5.29 -23.82
N SER A 290 26.23 -6.19 -23.12
CA SER A 290 26.37 -7.61 -23.49
C SER A 290 26.78 -7.82 -24.95
N GLY A 291 27.70 -6.98 -25.43
CA GLY A 291 28.22 -7.00 -26.80
C GLY A 291 27.37 -6.25 -27.84
N GLN A 292 26.17 -5.78 -27.48
CA GLN A 292 25.29 -5.01 -28.36
C GLN A 292 25.55 -3.51 -28.23
N ALA A 293 25.52 -2.78 -29.36
CA ALA A 293 25.71 -1.34 -29.37
C ALA A 293 24.52 -0.61 -28.71
N VAL A 294 24.82 0.46 -27.99
CA VAL A 294 23.83 1.38 -27.43
C VAL A 294 23.44 2.46 -28.46
N GLN A 295 22.32 3.14 -28.23
CA GLN A 295 21.91 4.31 -29.00
C GLN A 295 22.09 5.56 -28.15
N CYS A 296 22.97 6.48 -28.56
CA CYS A 296 23.25 7.69 -27.77
C CYS A 296 22.61 8.93 -28.38
N ASP A 297 22.08 9.77 -27.50
CA ASP A 297 21.81 11.19 -27.73
C ASP A 297 22.96 12.04 -27.15
N ASP A 298 22.80 13.37 -27.07
CA ASP A 298 23.90 14.29 -26.71
C ASP A 298 24.53 14.04 -25.33
N GLN A 299 23.85 13.35 -24.39
CA GLN A 299 24.36 13.08 -23.04
C GLN A 299 23.99 11.70 -22.45
N LEU A 300 23.11 10.94 -23.09
CA LEU A 300 22.55 9.70 -22.55
C LEU A 300 22.61 8.60 -23.61
N CYS A 301 23.03 7.41 -23.20
CA CYS A 301 23.00 6.23 -24.06
C CYS A 301 21.91 5.28 -23.61
N HIS A 302 21.17 4.72 -24.56
CA HIS A 302 20.02 3.88 -24.31
C HIS A 302 20.23 2.47 -24.85
N TYR A 303 19.78 1.49 -24.08
CA TYR A 303 19.73 0.09 -24.46
C TYR A 303 18.30 -0.44 -24.32
N ASN A 304 17.67 -0.71 -25.47
CA ASN A 304 16.33 -1.29 -25.50
C ASN A 304 16.42 -2.82 -25.41
N PHE A 305 15.56 -3.41 -24.59
CA PHE A 305 15.48 -4.86 -24.41
C PHE A 305 14.03 -5.35 -24.48
N THR A 306 13.88 -6.66 -24.70
CA THR A 306 12.62 -7.38 -24.55
C THR A 306 12.82 -8.50 -23.54
N ALA A 307 11.99 -8.53 -22.51
CA ALA A 307 12.04 -9.51 -21.44
C ALA A 307 11.85 -10.93 -21.99
N GLY A 308 12.81 -11.81 -21.67
CA GLY A 308 12.91 -13.16 -22.19
C GLY A 308 12.07 -14.17 -21.41
N ARG A 309 12.67 -15.33 -21.12
CA ARG A 309 12.07 -16.35 -20.25
C ARG A 309 12.17 -15.92 -18.78
N ALA A 310 11.26 -16.43 -17.95
CA ALA A 310 11.29 -16.17 -16.52
C ALA A 310 12.64 -16.55 -15.88
N GLY A 311 13.12 -15.70 -14.98
CA GLY A 311 14.41 -15.82 -14.33
C GLY A 311 15.28 -14.58 -14.46
N ARG A 312 16.49 -14.66 -13.89
CA ARG A 312 17.48 -13.59 -13.89
C ARG A 312 18.16 -13.44 -15.25
N THR A 313 18.30 -12.21 -15.71
CA THR A 313 19.14 -11.81 -16.85
C THR A 313 20.30 -10.96 -16.34
N ASN A 314 21.51 -11.36 -16.70
CA ASN A 314 22.73 -10.61 -16.38
C ASN A 314 23.16 -9.82 -17.62
N LEU A 315 23.31 -8.51 -17.49
CA LEU A 315 23.87 -7.67 -18.54
C LEU A 315 25.23 -7.12 -18.10
N VAL A 316 26.15 -6.98 -19.05
CA VAL A 316 27.47 -6.39 -18.82
C VAL A 316 27.59 -5.13 -19.67
N VAL A 317 27.79 -3.98 -19.03
CA VAL A 317 28.13 -2.73 -19.72
C VAL A 317 29.64 -2.66 -19.85
N THR A 318 30.13 -2.56 -21.08
CA THR A 318 31.55 -2.35 -21.40
C THR A 318 31.70 -0.97 -22.03
N THR A 319 32.40 -0.06 -21.34
CA THR A 319 32.71 1.28 -21.85
C THR A 319 33.84 1.23 -22.89
N ASP A 320 34.04 2.32 -23.62
CA ASP A 320 35.12 2.45 -24.62
C ASP A 320 36.51 2.22 -24.00
N ASN A 321 36.70 2.72 -22.78
CA ASN A 321 37.92 2.54 -21.98
C ASN A 321 38.10 1.10 -21.42
N GLY A 322 37.21 0.17 -21.74
CA GLY A 322 37.29 -1.24 -21.31
C GLY A 322 36.80 -1.53 -19.88
N TYR A 323 36.15 -0.57 -19.22
CA TYR A 323 35.56 -0.80 -17.90
C TYR A 323 34.29 -1.64 -18.02
N ASN A 324 34.21 -2.70 -17.23
CA ASN A 324 33.07 -3.61 -17.19
C ASN A 324 32.25 -3.38 -15.90
N SER A 325 30.95 -3.15 -16.05
CA SER A 325 29.99 -3.12 -14.95
C SER A 325 28.80 -4.03 -15.24
N THR A 326 28.03 -4.39 -14.21
CA THR A 326 26.94 -5.36 -14.33
C THR A 326 25.59 -4.73 -14.03
N ILE A 327 24.55 -5.31 -14.61
CA ILE A 327 23.14 -5.01 -14.33
C ILE A 327 22.43 -6.35 -14.15
N PHE A 328 21.61 -6.48 -13.11
CA PHE A 328 20.77 -7.66 -12.90
C PHE A 328 19.30 -7.30 -13.09
N LEU A 329 18.71 -7.86 -14.13
CA LEU A 329 17.28 -7.80 -14.39
C LEU A 329 16.62 -9.14 -14.04
N ASN A 330 15.31 -9.12 -13.84
CA ASN A 330 14.51 -10.31 -13.64
C ASN A 330 13.30 -10.32 -14.58
N THR A 331 12.88 -11.50 -15.01
CA THR A 331 11.65 -11.69 -15.75
C THR A 331 10.74 -12.66 -15.01
N VAL A 332 9.45 -12.35 -14.92
CA VAL A 332 8.43 -13.23 -14.33
C VAL A 332 7.34 -13.56 -15.35
N PRO A 333 6.54 -14.61 -15.12
CA PRO A 333 5.29 -14.81 -15.87
C PRO A 333 4.36 -13.59 -15.74
N LYS A 334 3.26 -13.59 -16.50
CA LYS A 334 2.19 -12.61 -16.23
C LYS A 334 1.66 -12.82 -14.80
N TYR A 335 1.15 -11.75 -14.20
CA TYR A 335 0.75 -11.78 -12.79
C TYR A 335 -0.33 -12.83 -12.52
N ASP A 336 -1.38 -12.87 -13.35
CA ASP A 336 -2.45 -13.85 -13.20
C ASP A 336 -1.92 -15.29 -13.33
N ASP A 337 -1.11 -15.60 -14.35
CA ASP A 337 -0.48 -16.92 -14.52
C ASP A 337 0.39 -17.31 -13.30
N LEU A 338 1.11 -16.35 -12.73
CA LEU A 338 1.96 -16.55 -11.55
C LEU A 338 1.13 -16.80 -10.29
N ILE A 339 0.04 -16.05 -10.09
CA ILE A 339 -0.85 -16.20 -8.94
C ILE A 339 -1.62 -17.52 -9.05
N ASP A 340 -2.12 -17.87 -10.23
CA ASP A 340 -2.79 -19.15 -10.47
C ASP A 340 -1.86 -20.32 -10.16
N SER A 341 -0.65 -20.33 -10.73
CA SER A 341 0.31 -21.41 -10.45
C SER A 341 0.67 -21.49 -8.97
N ARG A 342 0.82 -20.34 -8.28
CA ARG A 342 1.13 -20.31 -6.85
C ARG A 342 -0.02 -20.79 -5.97
N THR A 343 -1.25 -20.36 -6.24
CA THR A 343 -2.43 -20.77 -5.47
C THR A 343 -2.71 -22.26 -5.67
N ASN A 344 -2.60 -22.78 -6.89
CA ASN A 344 -2.69 -24.22 -7.15
C ASN A 344 -1.61 -25.00 -6.39
N PHE A 345 -0.36 -24.52 -6.38
CA PHE A 345 0.71 -25.16 -5.61
C PHE A 345 0.39 -25.18 -4.10
N ILE A 346 -0.18 -24.11 -3.54
CA ILE A 346 -0.58 -24.07 -2.13
C ILE A 346 -1.65 -25.13 -1.84
N ILE A 347 -2.68 -25.23 -2.68
CA ILE A 347 -3.76 -26.22 -2.55
C ILE A 347 -3.17 -27.64 -2.55
N GLU A 348 -2.37 -27.96 -3.56
CA GLU A 348 -1.88 -29.32 -3.80
C GLU A 348 -0.79 -29.75 -2.82
N ASN A 349 0.07 -28.83 -2.38
CA ASN A 349 1.32 -29.17 -1.71
C ASN A 349 1.48 -28.56 -0.31
N GLN A 350 0.71 -27.52 0.03
CA GLN A 350 0.88 -26.79 1.30
C GLN A 350 -0.36 -26.83 2.21
N GLN A 351 -1.51 -27.30 1.74
CA GLN A 351 -2.67 -27.51 2.59
C GLN A 351 -2.57 -28.87 3.30
N ASP A 352 -2.63 -28.84 4.64
CA ASP A 352 -2.58 -30.04 5.46
C ASP A 352 -3.96 -30.71 5.50
N HIS A 353 -4.03 -31.91 4.94
CA HIS A 353 -5.26 -32.72 4.89
C HIS A 353 -5.27 -33.85 5.92
N THR A 354 -4.34 -33.83 6.90
CA THR A 354 -4.25 -34.87 7.90
C THR A 354 -5.42 -34.76 8.89
N PRO A 355 -6.36 -35.72 8.90
CA PRO A 355 -7.57 -35.63 9.71
C PRO A 355 -7.25 -35.70 11.20
N ASP A 356 -8.09 -35.05 12.01
CA ASP A 356 -8.03 -35.08 13.47
C ASP A 356 -6.72 -34.52 14.07
N THR A 357 -6.00 -33.69 13.31
CA THR A 357 -4.78 -33.03 13.79
C THR A 357 -5.02 -31.55 14.12
N PRO A 358 -4.22 -30.94 15.02
CA PRO A 358 -4.25 -29.51 15.26
C PRO A 358 -3.98 -28.65 14.01
N ALA A 359 -3.45 -29.24 12.93
CA ALA A 359 -3.09 -28.56 11.69
C ALA A 359 -4.07 -28.86 10.54
N GLU A 360 -5.13 -29.64 10.75
CA GLU A 360 -6.09 -29.98 9.69
C GLU A 360 -6.68 -28.72 9.03
N GLY A 361 -6.53 -28.64 7.70
CA GLY A 361 -6.98 -27.52 6.87
C GLY A 361 -5.98 -26.36 6.76
N ALA A 362 -4.88 -26.37 7.52
CA ALA A 362 -3.90 -25.29 7.55
C ALA A 362 -3.04 -25.23 6.28
N TYR A 363 -2.70 -24.02 5.83
CA TYR A 363 -1.58 -23.80 4.91
C TYR A 363 -0.26 -23.74 5.68
N ARG A 364 0.73 -24.55 5.27
CA ARG A 364 1.96 -24.80 6.04
C ARG A 364 3.23 -24.50 5.27
N VAL A 365 4.33 -24.39 6.00
CA VAL A 365 5.69 -24.30 5.43
C VAL A 365 5.99 -25.53 4.59
N PHE A 366 6.57 -25.32 3.42
CA PHE A 366 6.95 -26.37 2.48
C PHE A 366 8.45 -26.37 2.23
N ASP A 367 9.05 -27.56 2.29
CA ASP A 367 10.46 -27.76 1.99
C ASP A 367 10.63 -28.07 0.51
N ASN A 368 11.15 -27.11 -0.27
CA ASN A 368 11.31 -27.30 -1.70
C ASN A 368 12.33 -28.40 -2.06
N GLN A 369 13.31 -28.66 -1.20
CA GLN A 369 14.33 -29.69 -1.42
C GLN A 369 13.82 -31.09 -1.05
N ALA A 370 13.10 -31.20 0.07
CA ALA A 370 12.51 -32.47 0.48
C ALA A 370 11.23 -32.79 -0.31
N ASN A 371 10.64 -31.77 -0.96
CA ASN A 371 9.38 -31.85 -1.69
C ASN A 371 8.20 -32.32 -0.83
N LEU A 372 8.10 -31.78 0.41
CA LEU A 372 6.98 -32.06 1.30
C LEU A 372 6.77 -30.95 2.34
N ILE A 373 5.61 -30.97 3.01
CA ILE A 373 5.31 -30.08 4.14
C ILE A 373 6.32 -30.30 5.28
N ALA A 374 6.91 -29.22 5.80
CA ALA A 374 7.89 -29.30 6.89
C ALA A 374 7.20 -29.61 8.23
N THR A 375 6.98 -30.90 8.53
CA THR A 375 6.31 -31.34 9.76
C THR A 375 7.25 -31.46 10.97
N TRP A 376 8.56 -31.54 10.74
CA TRP A 376 9.57 -31.72 11.78
C TRP A 376 10.02 -30.42 12.45
N ASP A 377 9.95 -29.28 11.76
CA ASP A 377 10.34 -27.98 12.33
C ASP A 377 9.13 -27.32 12.98
N THR A 378 9.05 -27.43 14.30
CA THR A 378 7.96 -26.87 15.11
C THR A 378 8.33 -25.54 15.77
N SER A 379 9.40 -24.88 15.28
CA SER A 379 9.76 -23.54 15.71
C SER A 379 8.59 -22.57 15.52
N THR A 380 8.53 -21.53 16.35
CA THR A 380 7.45 -20.54 16.34
C THR A 380 7.25 -19.90 14.96
N ASP A 381 8.32 -19.59 14.25
CA ASP A 381 8.28 -18.87 12.97
C ASP A 381 8.17 -19.81 11.76
N ARG A 382 7.88 -21.09 12.02
CA ARG A 382 7.68 -22.14 11.02
C ARG A 382 6.43 -22.99 11.31
N ASN A 383 5.59 -22.54 12.24
CA ASN A 383 4.37 -23.24 12.64
C ASN A 383 3.21 -22.99 11.64
N PRO A 384 2.07 -23.69 11.76
CA PRO A 384 0.91 -23.52 10.86
C PRO A 384 0.08 -22.23 11.05
N GLY A 385 0.53 -21.27 11.87
CA GLY A 385 -0.14 -19.98 12.10
C GLY A 385 0.76 -18.78 11.78
N ARG A 386 0.56 -17.65 12.47
CA ARG A 386 1.35 -16.41 12.30
C ARG A 386 1.37 -15.93 10.84
N GLU A 387 2.54 -15.69 10.26
CA GLU A 387 2.70 -15.12 8.92
C GLU A 387 2.09 -15.99 7.81
N ARG A 388 1.90 -17.31 8.04
CA ARG A 388 1.25 -18.23 7.09
C ARG A 388 -0.21 -17.84 6.79
N VAL A 389 -0.85 -17.01 7.64
CA VAL A 389 -2.17 -16.41 7.34
C VAL A 389 -2.15 -15.61 6.04
N GLY A 390 -0.99 -15.10 5.62
CA GLY A 390 -0.80 -14.46 4.32
C GLY A 390 -1.19 -15.34 3.12
N MET A 391 -1.02 -16.66 3.21
CA MET A 391 -1.48 -17.59 2.17
C MET A 391 -3.01 -17.58 2.05
N GLY A 392 -3.74 -17.56 3.17
CA GLY A 392 -5.21 -17.47 3.15
C GLY A 392 -5.70 -16.14 2.60
N ILE A 393 -5.04 -15.04 2.93
CA ILE A 393 -5.37 -13.72 2.39
C ILE A 393 -5.13 -13.67 0.88
N LEU A 394 -4.02 -14.22 0.39
CA LEU A 394 -3.76 -14.39 -1.03
C LEU A 394 -4.91 -15.16 -1.71
N MET A 395 -5.30 -16.32 -1.17
CA MET A 395 -6.39 -17.15 -1.70
C MET A 395 -7.72 -16.38 -1.74
N ALA A 396 -8.05 -15.65 -0.67
CA ALA A 396 -9.28 -14.87 -0.59
C ALA A 396 -9.31 -13.71 -1.60
N ARG A 397 -8.20 -12.97 -1.76
CA ARG A 397 -8.08 -11.91 -2.77
C ARG A 397 -8.11 -12.47 -4.20
N TRP A 398 -7.47 -13.62 -4.43
CA TRP A 398 -7.50 -14.27 -5.74
C TRP A 398 -8.91 -14.74 -6.12
N LEU A 399 -9.65 -15.32 -5.18
CA LEU A 399 -11.04 -15.73 -5.37
C LEU A 399 -11.97 -14.52 -5.60
N LYS A 400 -11.69 -13.38 -4.98
CA LYS A 400 -12.44 -12.15 -5.24
C LYS A 400 -12.28 -11.68 -6.69
N LYS A 401 -11.08 -11.84 -7.26
CA LYS A 401 -10.80 -11.53 -8.67
C LYS A 401 -11.34 -12.60 -9.64
N ASN A 402 -11.37 -13.87 -9.22
CA ASN A 402 -11.80 -15.02 -10.02
C ASN A 402 -12.86 -15.86 -9.28
N PRO A 403 -14.10 -15.34 -9.12
CA PRO A 403 -15.12 -15.93 -8.25
C PRO A 403 -15.57 -17.35 -8.64
N GLU A 404 -15.34 -17.73 -9.90
CA GLU A 404 -15.61 -19.05 -10.48
C GLU A 404 -14.58 -20.13 -10.14
N ASN A 405 -13.45 -19.78 -9.52
CA ASN A 405 -12.41 -20.74 -9.16
C ASN A 405 -12.87 -21.63 -7.98
N VAL A 406 -13.44 -22.79 -8.31
CA VAL A 406 -14.00 -23.74 -7.34
C VAL A 406 -12.93 -24.34 -6.43
N GLU A 407 -11.76 -24.67 -6.97
CA GLU A 407 -10.68 -25.31 -6.20
C GLU A 407 -10.13 -24.37 -5.12
N VAL A 408 -9.89 -23.11 -5.49
CA VAL A 408 -9.49 -22.06 -4.53
C VAL A 408 -10.56 -21.84 -3.47
N ARG A 409 -11.84 -21.83 -3.85
CA ARG A 409 -12.97 -21.67 -2.93
C ARG A 409 -13.03 -22.80 -1.90
N GLU A 410 -13.04 -24.06 -2.35
CA GLU A 410 -13.12 -25.22 -1.47
C GLU A 410 -11.91 -25.31 -0.52
N SER A 411 -10.71 -25.00 -1.04
CA SER A 411 -9.50 -24.94 -0.22
C SER A 411 -9.59 -23.83 0.84
N LEU A 412 -10.05 -22.64 0.44
CA LEU A 412 -10.19 -21.48 1.31
C LEU A 412 -11.24 -21.68 2.40
N GLU A 413 -12.37 -22.34 2.12
CA GLU A 413 -13.39 -22.66 3.12
C GLU A 413 -12.84 -23.55 4.25
N LYS A 414 -12.02 -24.55 3.91
CA LYS A 414 -11.30 -25.38 4.89
C LYS A 414 -10.30 -24.54 5.70
N TYR A 415 -9.53 -23.67 5.05
CA TYR A 415 -8.57 -22.82 5.73
C TYR A 415 -9.24 -21.77 6.64
N TYR A 416 -10.35 -21.18 6.21
CA TYR A 416 -11.13 -20.25 7.02
C TYR A 416 -11.70 -20.91 8.27
N THR A 417 -12.14 -22.16 8.13
CA THR A 417 -12.54 -23.00 9.27
C THR A 417 -11.38 -23.25 10.21
N TYR A 418 -10.21 -23.60 9.68
CA TYR A 418 -8.99 -23.78 10.46
C TYR A 418 -8.63 -22.52 11.26
N VAL A 419 -8.53 -21.35 10.63
CA VAL A 419 -8.18 -20.09 11.34
C VAL A 419 -9.21 -19.77 12.42
N SER A 420 -10.50 -19.86 12.09
CA SER A 420 -11.61 -19.48 12.97
C SER A 420 -11.85 -20.42 14.15
N THR A 421 -11.27 -21.62 14.15
CA THR A 421 -11.49 -22.65 15.18
C THR A 421 -10.23 -23.15 15.85
N LYS A 422 -9.06 -23.01 15.21
CA LYS A 422 -7.77 -23.46 15.74
C LYS A 422 -6.86 -22.29 16.11
N LEU A 423 -6.94 -21.15 15.42
CA LEU A 423 -6.09 -19.98 15.70
C LEU A 423 -6.82 -18.82 16.38
N GLN A 424 -8.14 -18.92 16.54
CA GLN A 424 -8.97 -17.89 17.15
C GLN A 424 -9.87 -18.49 18.24
N GLU A 425 -10.00 -17.77 19.35
CA GLU A 425 -10.94 -18.10 20.43
C GLU A 425 -12.28 -17.36 20.23
N GLU A 426 -13.33 -17.80 20.93
CA GLU A 426 -14.69 -17.26 20.76
C GLU A 426 -14.81 -15.75 21.01
N ASN A 427 -13.94 -15.18 21.86
CA ASN A 427 -13.90 -13.75 22.18
C ASN A 427 -13.05 -12.93 21.20
N GLY A 428 -12.53 -13.52 20.13
CA GLY A 428 -11.66 -12.85 19.16
C GLY A 428 -10.17 -12.87 19.49
N TYR A 429 -9.74 -13.55 20.57
CA TYR A 429 -8.32 -13.72 20.87
C TYR A 429 -7.62 -14.57 19.81
N VAL A 430 -6.49 -14.09 19.29
CA VAL A 430 -5.70 -14.77 18.25
C VAL A 430 -4.48 -15.45 18.86
N ARG A 431 -4.38 -16.76 18.65
CA ARG A 431 -3.29 -17.59 19.16
C ARG A 431 -2.11 -17.56 18.19
N ASP A 432 -0.91 -17.67 18.75
CA ASP A 432 0.32 -17.79 17.94
C ASP A 432 0.58 -19.20 17.41
N ARG A 433 -0.16 -20.19 17.92
CA ARG A 433 -0.10 -21.62 17.60
C ARG A 433 -1.52 -22.19 17.64
N PRO A 434 -1.83 -23.23 16.84
CA PRO A 434 -3.15 -23.83 16.85
C PRO A 434 -3.48 -24.49 18.20
N ILE A 435 -4.77 -24.46 18.56
CA ILE A 435 -5.31 -25.21 19.71
C ILE A 435 -4.97 -26.70 19.54
N GLY A 436 -4.44 -27.30 20.60
CA GLY A 436 -3.91 -28.67 20.58
C GLY A 436 -2.40 -28.76 20.33
N MET A 437 -1.71 -27.63 20.15
CA MET A 437 -0.24 -27.55 20.22
C MET A 437 0.24 -26.81 21.47
N ASP A 438 1.31 -27.32 22.08
CA ASP A 438 1.92 -26.73 23.27
C ASP A 438 2.73 -25.47 22.98
N GLY A 439 2.88 -24.64 24.02
CA GLY A 439 3.81 -23.50 24.03
C GLY A 439 3.29 -22.23 23.36
N SER A 440 1.96 -22.05 23.28
CA SER A 440 1.37 -20.82 22.74
C SER A 440 1.70 -19.61 23.62
N LYS A 441 2.05 -18.49 22.98
CA LYS A 441 2.39 -17.22 23.61
C LYS A 441 1.60 -16.09 22.96
N LYS A 442 1.30 -15.05 23.74
CA LYS A 442 0.72 -13.81 23.20
C LYS A 442 1.72 -13.13 22.27
N ARG A 443 1.29 -12.88 21.03
CA ARG A 443 2.05 -12.13 20.02
C ARG A 443 1.10 -11.23 19.22
N LEU A 444 1.13 -9.93 19.49
CA LEU A 444 0.15 -8.99 18.97
C LEU A 444 0.16 -8.86 17.43
N TYR A 445 1.29 -9.13 16.76
CA TYR A 445 1.37 -9.11 15.30
C TYR A 445 0.41 -10.06 14.59
N ASN A 446 -0.07 -11.11 15.27
CA ASN A 446 -0.95 -12.09 14.63
C ASN A 446 -2.39 -11.56 14.41
N TRP A 447 -2.86 -10.62 15.23
CA TRP A 447 -4.22 -10.07 15.13
C TRP A 447 -4.47 -9.31 13.83
N PRO A 448 -3.62 -8.34 13.41
CA PRO A 448 -3.76 -7.63 12.15
C PRO A 448 -3.97 -8.55 10.94
N TRP A 449 -3.25 -9.67 10.87
CA TRP A 449 -3.38 -10.62 9.77
C TRP A 449 -4.73 -11.35 9.79
N VAL A 450 -5.20 -11.77 10.97
CA VAL A 450 -6.54 -12.38 11.10
C VAL A 450 -7.65 -11.36 10.83
N LEU A 451 -7.48 -10.10 11.25
CA LEU A 451 -8.38 -9.00 10.93
C LEU A 451 -8.50 -8.79 9.41
N GLN A 452 -7.36 -8.72 8.72
CA GLN A 452 -7.33 -8.59 7.27
C GLN A 452 -8.01 -9.79 6.60
N PHE A 453 -7.75 -11.01 7.09
CA PHE A 453 -8.37 -12.22 6.56
C PHE A 453 -9.90 -12.20 6.70
N HIS A 454 -10.45 -11.79 7.85
CA HIS A 454 -11.90 -11.64 8.02
C HIS A 454 -12.52 -10.60 7.09
N ILE A 455 -11.88 -9.44 6.89
CA ILE A 455 -12.36 -8.40 5.98
C ILE A 455 -12.35 -8.88 4.53
N THR A 456 -11.28 -9.55 4.10
CA THR A 456 -11.22 -10.08 2.73
C THR A 456 -12.27 -11.17 2.51
N VAL A 457 -12.47 -12.07 3.48
CA VAL A 457 -13.50 -13.12 3.40
C VAL A 457 -14.92 -12.56 3.48
N ALA A 458 -15.15 -11.46 4.19
CA ALA A 458 -16.45 -10.79 4.23
C ALA A 458 -16.95 -10.30 2.85
N ALA A 459 -16.04 -10.11 1.89
CA ALA A 459 -16.38 -9.73 0.52
C ALA A 459 -16.76 -10.93 -0.36
N LEU A 460 -16.68 -12.17 0.16
CA LEU A 460 -16.91 -13.41 -0.55
C LEU A 460 -18.19 -14.09 -0.06
N ASP A 461 -18.88 -14.77 -0.97
CA ASP A 461 -20.02 -15.62 -0.66
C ASP A 461 -19.55 -17.07 -0.45
N LEU A 462 -18.90 -17.35 0.68
CA LEU A 462 -18.41 -18.69 1.03
C LEU A 462 -19.50 -19.54 1.66
N ASN A 463 -19.50 -20.84 1.38
CA ASN A 463 -20.44 -21.80 1.96
C ASN A 463 -19.97 -22.27 3.35
N LEU A 464 -20.02 -21.37 4.31
CA LEU A 464 -19.59 -21.65 5.69
C LEU A 464 -20.59 -22.58 6.39
N THR A 465 -20.08 -23.64 7.02
CA THR A 465 -20.88 -24.63 7.75
C THR A 465 -20.36 -24.86 9.17
N GLY A 466 -21.15 -25.56 10.00
CA GLY A 466 -20.77 -25.88 11.38
C GLY A 466 -20.60 -24.64 12.28
N ILE A 467 -19.69 -24.73 13.25
CA ILE A 467 -19.45 -23.66 14.25
C ILE A 467 -19.01 -22.33 13.63
N VAL A 468 -18.44 -22.37 12.42
CA VAL A 468 -17.95 -21.17 11.74
C VAL A 468 -19.12 -20.32 11.24
N ALA A 469 -20.24 -20.94 10.86
CA ALA A 469 -21.44 -20.28 10.35
C ALA A 469 -22.21 -19.49 11.42
N GLU A 470 -21.92 -19.70 12.71
CA GLU A 470 -22.60 -19.00 13.82
C GLU A 470 -22.28 -17.51 13.90
N LYS A 471 -21.17 -17.07 13.31
CA LYS A 471 -20.75 -15.67 13.25
C LYS A 471 -20.25 -15.36 11.85
N THR A 472 -20.81 -14.31 11.25
CA THR A 472 -20.37 -13.78 9.96
C THR A 472 -18.91 -13.32 10.04
N PRO A 473 -18.20 -13.24 8.90
CA PRO A 473 -16.83 -12.72 8.88
C PRO A 473 -16.70 -11.30 9.47
N LEU A 474 -17.68 -10.41 9.25
CA LEU A 474 -17.67 -9.06 9.84
C LEU A 474 -17.87 -9.07 11.36
N GLU A 475 -18.71 -9.94 11.91
CA GLU A 475 -18.84 -10.10 13.36
C GLU A 475 -17.53 -10.59 13.99
N ARG A 476 -16.87 -11.56 13.36
CA ARG A 476 -15.55 -12.04 13.79
C ARG A 476 -14.48 -10.95 13.69
N PHE A 477 -14.52 -10.14 12.64
CA PHE A 477 -13.65 -8.96 12.52
C PHE A 477 -13.83 -8.04 13.73
N MET A 478 -15.06 -7.66 14.08
CA MET A 478 -15.30 -6.74 15.20
C MET A 478 -14.85 -7.33 16.55
N LEU A 479 -15.15 -8.61 16.82
CA LEU A 479 -14.67 -9.30 18.03
C LEU A 479 -13.14 -9.31 18.11
N THR A 480 -12.49 -9.63 17.00
CA THR A 480 -11.02 -9.65 16.91
C THR A 480 -10.43 -8.26 17.08
N LEU A 481 -11.09 -7.23 16.54
CA LEU A 481 -10.61 -5.85 16.60
C LEU A 481 -10.67 -5.34 18.04
N GLU A 482 -11.79 -5.53 18.71
CA GLU A 482 -11.91 -5.14 20.11
C GLU A 482 -10.96 -5.91 21.01
N ASN A 483 -10.81 -7.22 20.76
CA ASN A 483 -9.84 -8.03 21.49
C ASN A 483 -8.40 -7.56 21.27
N PHE A 484 -8.00 -7.25 20.03
CA PHE A 484 -6.68 -6.72 19.71
C PHE A 484 -6.34 -5.50 20.56
N TYR A 485 -7.25 -4.53 20.65
CA TYR A 485 -7.03 -3.33 21.45
C TYR A 485 -7.09 -3.59 22.96
N ALA A 486 -7.98 -4.48 23.43
CA ALA A 486 -8.03 -4.89 24.83
C ALA A 486 -6.73 -5.57 25.27
N GLU A 487 -6.09 -6.30 24.36
CA GLU A 487 -4.79 -6.94 24.57
C GLU A 487 -3.60 -5.98 24.42
N GLY A 488 -3.82 -4.67 24.24
CA GLY A 488 -2.76 -3.66 24.15
C GLY A 488 -2.30 -3.35 22.72
N GLY A 489 -3.08 -3.72 21.71
CA GLY A 489 -2.79 -3.47 20.30
C GLY A 489 -2.56 -2.00 19.94
N GLY A 490 -3.12 -1.05 20.72
CA GLY A 490 -2.95 0.40 20.50
C GLY A 490 -1.52 0.93 20.70
N GLU A 491 -0.63 0.13 21.29
CA GLU A 491 0.81 0.46 21.39
C GLU A 491 1.64 -0.16 20.26
N LEU A 492 1.09 -1.13 19.52
CA LEU A 492 1.82 -1.88 18.49
C LEU A 492 1.91 -1.08 17.18
N TYR A 493 3.09 -1.09 16.56
CA TYR A 493 3.26 -0.63 15.19
C TYR A 493 2.93 -1.81 14.27
N ALA A 494 1.63 -1.97 14.00
CA ALA A 494 1.01 -3.21 13.54
C ALA A 494 1.15 -3.45 12.02
N ILE A 495 1.93 -4.46 11.62
CA ILE A 495 2.08 -4.85 10.21
C ILE A 495 0.73 -5.36 9.67
N GLY A 496 0.18 -4.66 8.68
CA GLY A 496 -1.03 -5.10 7.96
C GLY A 496 -2.34 -4.85 8.70
N LEU A 497 -2.42 -3.87 9.61
CA LEU A 497 -3.70 -3.47 10.21
C LEU A 497 -4.60 -2.80 9.15
N PRO A 498 -5.76 -3.38 8.77
CA PRO A 498 -6.49 -2.98 7.57
C PRO A 498 -7.44 -1.79 7.82
N ILE A 499 -6.91 -0.60 8.13
CA ILE A 499 -7.71 0.56 8.57
C ILE A 499 -8.68 1.03 7.48
N LEU A 500 -8.16 1.43 6.32
CA LEU A 500 -8.94 2.01 5.23
C LEU A 500 -9.91 0.99 4.64
N GLU A 501 -9.45 -0.24 4.42
CA GLU A 501 -10.24 -1.33 3.85
C GLU A 501 -11.41 -1.69 4.79
N SER A 502 -11.15 -1.84 6.10
CA SER A 502 -12.21 -2.18 7.06
C SER A 502 -13.24 -1.07 7.25
N LEU A 503 -12.81 0.20 7.32
CA LEU A 503 -13.74 1.33 7.46
C LEU A 503 -14.66 1.46 6.24
N ARG A 504 -14.14 1.27 5.03
CA ARG A 504 -14.95 1.23 3.79
C ARG A 504 -15.93 0.04 3.79
N ALA A 505 -15.48 -1.13 4.25
CA ALA A 505 -16.32 -2.33 4.32
C ALA A 505 -17.48 -2.15 5.33
N LEU A 506 -17.20 -1.60 6.52
CA LEU A 506 -18.20 -1.31 7.55
C LEU A 506 -19.19 -0.23 7.10
N GLU A 507 -18.70 0.82 6.42
CA GLU A 507 -19.56 1.86 5.84
C GLU A 507 -20.51 1.28 4.78
N LYS A 508 -20.00 0.41 3.89
CA LYS A 508 -20.82 -0.29 2.89
C LYS A 508 -21.83 -1.24 3.53
N HIS A 509 -21.47 -1.90 4.62
CA HIS A 509 -22.36 -2.78 5.37
C HIS A 509 -23.51 -2.01 6.05
N GLY A 510 -23.30 -0.74 6.37
CA GLY A 510 -24.34 0.15 6.91
C GLY A 510 -24.57 0.02 8.42
N ASN A 511 -23.67 -0.66 9.15
CA ASN A 511 -23.72 -0.73 10.61
C ASN A 511 -22.95 0.46 11.20
N GLU A 512 -23.67 1.54 11.52
CA GLU A 512 -23.09 2.79 12.03
C GLU A 512 -22.37 2.62 13.37
N GLU A 513 -22.86 1.72 14.25
CA GLU A 513 -22.25 1.44 15.55
C GLU A 513 -20.86 0.82 15.39
N TRP A 514 -20.75 -0.22 14.57
CA TRP A 514 -19.46 -0.88 14.31
C TRP A 514 -18.48 0.05 13.60
N LEU A 515 -18.96 0.83 12.62
CA LEU A 515 -18.13 1.81 11.92
C LEU A 515 -17.56 2.85 12.89
N GLN A 516 -18.41 3.42 13.74
CA GLN A 516 -17.99 4.43 14.70
C GLN A 516 -17.00 3.85 15.72
N ARG A 517 -17.26 2.63 16.21
CA ARG A 517 -16.38 1.94 17.15
C ARG A 517 -14.99 1.66 16.56
N ALA A 518 -14.93 1.09 15.35
CA ALA A 518 -13.67 0.83 14.66
C ALA A 518 -12.89 2.13 14.42
N LYS A 519 -13.59 3.19 13.97
CA LYS A 519 -13.00 4.50 13.74
C LYS A 519 -12.39 5.11 15.00
N GLU A 520 -13.08 5.05 16.15
CA GLU A 520 -12.56 5.53 17.43
C GLU A 520 -11.25 4.84 17.81
N LEU A 521 -11.20 3.52 17.68
CA LEU A 521 -10.02 2.72 18.00
C LEU A 521 -8.83 3.06 17.08
N PHE A 522 -9.06 3.15 15.77
CA PHE A 522 -8.01 3.50 14.81
C PHE A 522 -7.50 4.94 14.99
N LEU A 523 -8.37 5.90 15.27
CA LEU A 523 -7.96 7.29 15.50
C LEU A 523 -7.10 7.39 16.76
N ALA A 524 -7.49 6.74 17.87
CA ALA A 524 -6.70 6.73 19.09
C ALA A 524 -5.31 6.10 18.88
N HIS A 525 -5.24 5.01 18.10
CA HIS A 525 -3.97 4.38 17.73
C HIS A 525 -3.10 5.32 16.88
N GLY A 526 -3.68 5.98 15.89
CA GLY A 526 -3.00 6.99 15.07
C GLY A 526 -2.43 8.15 15.91
N GLU A 527 -3.19 8.67 16.87
CA GLU A 527 -2.72 9.75 17.76
C GLU A 527 -1.51 9.31 18.58
N ASN A 528 -1.48 8.07 19.08
CA ASN A 528 -0.33 7.53 19.81
C ASN A 528 0.93 7.52 18.93
N ILE A 529 0.83 7.01 17.70
CA ILE A 529 1.95 6.96 16.75
C ILE A 529 2.42 8.38 16.41
N ALA A 530 1.50 9.28 16.07
CA ALA A 530 1.81 10.66 15.72
C ALA A 530 2.49 11.43 16.87
N THR A 531 2.05 11.19 18.12
CA THR A 531 2.63 11.81 19.32
C THR A 531 4.06 11.32 19.60
N ARG A 532 4.32 10.02 19.40
CA ARG A 532 5.67 9.44 19.60
C ARG A 532 6.65 9.87 18.52
N GLY A 533 6.19 10.08 17.29
CA GLY A 533 7.04 10.36 16.14
C GLY A 533 8.09 9.25 15.98
N LEU A 534 9.37 9.64 15.85
CA LEU A 534 10.46 8.69 15.64
C LEU A 534 10.92 7.92 16.90
N ASP A 535 10.25 8.07 18.06
CA ASP A 535 10.55 7.30 19.28
C ASP A 535 9.82 5.95 19.28
N TYR A 536 10.20 5.10 18.31
CA TYR A 536 9.63 3.77 18.13
C TYR A 536 9.91 2.86 19.35
N PRO A 537 8.87 2.27 19.97
CA PRO A 537 9.05 1.24 20.99
C PRO A 537 9.62 -0.03 20.38
N SER A 538 10.55 -0.67 21.10
CA SER A 538 11.07 -1.99 20.72
C SER A 538 10.04 -3.08 21.03
N PHE A 539 9.87 -4.02 20.11
CA PHE A 539 8.98 -5.18 20.26
C PHE A 539 9.74 -6.50 20.07
N GLU A 540 9.98 -6.91 18.82
CA GLU A 540 10.72 -8.14 18.48
C GLU A 540 12.19 -7.86 18.16
N VAL A 541 12.45 -6.72 17.54
CA VAL A 541 13.78 -6.14 17.33
C VAL A 541 13.76 -4.69 17.76
N ASN A 542 14.95 -4.10 17.89
CA ASN A 542 15.08 -2.79 18.52
C ASN A 542 14.75 -1.62 17.59
N PHE A 543 15.10 -1.73 16.30
CA PHE A 543 14.77 -0.77 15.24
C PHE A 543 14.87 -1.50 13.89
N GLU A 544 13.88 -1.36 13.01
CA GLU A 544 13.93 -1.95 11.67
C GLU A 544 12.88 -1.36 10.72
N GLN A 545 12.96 -1.72 9.44
CA GLN A 545 12.00 -1.31 8.44
C GLN A 545 10.56 -1.74 8.78
N SER A 546 10.30 -2.94 9.30
CA SER A 546 8.93 -3.38 9.60
C SER A 546 8.35 -2.83 10.91
N ILE A 547 9.07 -1.93 11.58
CA ILE A 547 8.53 -1.05 12.64
C ILE A 547 8.15 0.32 12.05
N VAL A 548 9.00 0.87 11.17
CA VAL A 548 8.78 2.17 10.54
C VAL A 548 7.64 2.12 9.51
N ALA A 549 7.57 1.04 8.70
CA ALA A 549 6.57 0.94 7.64
C ALA A 549 5.13 0.92 8.16
N PRO A 550 4.77 0.14 9.20
CA PRO A 550 3.44 0.19 9.78
C PRO A 550 3.00 1.57 10.26
N ALA A 551 3.90 2.35 10.87
CA ALA A 551 3.58 3.72 11.27
C ALA A 551 3.17 4.58 10.07
N ALA A 552 3.95 4.56 9.00
CA ALA A 552 3.64 5.30 7.79
C ALA A 552 2.29 4.84 7.19
N VAL A 553 2.10 3.52 7.02
CA VAL A 553 0.89 2.95 6.41
C VAL A 553 -0.37 3.33 7.20
N MET A 554 -0.38 3.12 8.51
CA MET A 554 -1.55 3.39 9.35
C MET A 554 -1.96 4.87 9.30
N LEU A 555 -0.99 5.80 9.38
CA LEU A 555 -1.26 7.23 9.31
C LEU A 555 -1.71 7.67 7.92
N LEU A 556 -1.13 7.11 6.85
CA LEU A 556 -1.54 7.41 5.47
C LEU A 556 -2.93 6.85 5.15
N GLU A 557 -3.31 5.70 5.71
CA GLU A 557 -4.67 5.17 5.63
C GLU A 557 -5.69 6.07 6.36
N LEU A 558 -5.36 6.52 7.57
CA LEU A 558 -6.17 7.49 8.31
C LEU A 558 -6.31 8.81 7.56
N TRP A 559 -5.23 9.30 6.94
CA TRP A 559 -5.27 10.48 6.09
C TRP A 559 -6.22 10.29 4.90
N ARG A 560 -6.11 9.17 4.17
CA ARG A 560 -6.99 8.86 3.04
C ARG A 560 -8.46 8.76 3.44
N TYR A 561 -8.75 8.21 4.62
CA TYR A 561 -10.12 8.07 5.11
C TYR A 561 -10.72 9.38 5.64
N THR A 562 -9.95 10.13 6.44
CA THR A 562 -10.45 11.34 7.14
C THR A 562 -10.28 12.63 6.34
N ASN A 563 -9.36 12.64 5.38
CA ASN A 563 -8.91 13.82 4.64
C ASN A 563 -8.36 14.95 5.56
N ASP A 564 -7.81 14.58 6.72
CA ASP A 564 -7.17 15.50 7.68
C ASP A 564 -5.64 15.48 7.50
N ASN A 565 -5.07 16.66 7.21
CA ASN A 565 -3.65 16.81 6.89
C ASN A 565 -2.71 16.50 8.08
N LYS A 566 -3.19 16.51 9.32
CA LYS A 566 -2.33 16.13 10.46
C LYS A 566 -1.77 14.71 10.31
N TRP A 567 -2.56 13.81 9.73
CA TRP A 567 -2.16 12.43 9.47
C TRP A 567 -1.16 12.33 8.32
N LEU A 568 -1.28 13.19 7.31
CA LEU A 568 -0.29 13.30 6.24
C LEU A 568 1.05 13.80 6.76
N GLU A 569 1.04 14.84 7.59
CA GLU A 569 2.26 15.40 8.18
C GLU A 569 3.00 14.37 9.05
N ALA A 570 2.27 13.68 9.94
CA ALA A 570 2.84 12.59 10.72
C ALA A 570 3.29 11.42 9.82
N GLY A 571 2.47 11.01 8.85
CA GLY A 571 2.77 9.91 7.93
C GLY A 571 4.01 10.17 7.06
N LYS A 572 4.22 11.41 6.60
CA LYS A 572 5.41 11.81 5.84
C LYS A 572 6.70 11.66 6.63
N LEU A 573 6.71 12.04 7.91
CA LEU A 573 7.89 11.84 8.76
C LEU A 573 8.34 10.37 8.78
N HIS A 574 7.39 9.45 8.88
CA HIS A 574 7.66 8.01 8.86
C HIS A 574 8.01 7.51 7.46
N LEU A 575 7.33 8.00 6.41
CA LEU A 575 7.63 7.64 5.03
C LEU A 575 9.05 8.06 4.63
N ASP A 576 9.46 9.28 4.95
CA ASP A 576 10.81 9.77 4.64
C ASP A 576 11.87 8.93 5.36
N THR A 577 11.61 8.57 6.63
CA THR A 577 12.48 7.65 7.40
C THR A 577 12.51 6.24 6.77
N LEU A 578 11.35 5.76 6.31
CA LEU A 578 11.20 4.44 5.71
C LEU A 578 12.01 4.30 4.41
N LEU A 579 12.00 5.35 3.58
CA LEU A 579 12.69 5.35 2.29
C LEU A 579 14.22 5.43 2.43
N LEU A 580 14.76 5.74 3.62
CA LEU A 580 16.19 5.64 3.88
C LEU A 580 16.72 4.20 3.84
N PHE A 581 15.84 3.20 4.03
CA PHE A 581 16.16 1.78 3.90
C PHE A 581 16.22 1.30 2.43
N ALA A 582 15.70 2.07 1.48
CA ALA A 582 15.58 1.68 0.07
C ALA A 582 16.84 2.03 -0.73
N GLY A 583 17.39 1.06 -1.46
CA GLY A 583 18.58 1.22 -2.32
C GLY A 583 18.26 1.64 -3.76
N LYS A 584 19.29 2.00 -4.55
CA LYS A 584 19.18 2.33 -5.99
C LYS A 584 20.16 1.55 -6.86
N GLN A 585 20.66 0.42 -6.37
CA GLN A 585 21.57 -0.44 -7.12
C GLN A 585 20.88 -0.97 -8.39
N PRO A 586 21.63 -1.19 -9.49
CA PRO A 586 21.07 -1.70 -10.73
C PRO A 586 20.87 -3.24 -10.68
N ASP A 587 20.11 -3.69 -9.68
CA ASP A 587 19.78 -5.08 -9.39
C ASP A 587 18.33 -5.15 -8.91
N TYR A 588 17.48 -5.94 -9.56
CA TYR A 588 16.09 -6.14 -9.16
C TYR A 588 15.92 -6.57 -7.70
N ARG A 589 16.96 -7.19 -7.09
CA ARG A 589 16.94 -7.59 -5.68
C ARG A 589 17.12 -6.43 -4.71
N LEU A 590 17.70 -5.33 -5.16
CA LEU A 590 18.16 -4.21 -4.33
C LEU A 590 17.46 -2.89 -4.66
N HIS A 591 17.06 -2.68 -5.92
CA HIS A 591 16.46 -1.41 -6.36
C HIS A 591 15.12 -1.17 -5.66
N ASP A 592 15.05 -0.12 -4.85
CA ASP A 592 13.96 0.24 -3.96
C ASP A 592 13.57 -0.83 -2.91
N VAL A 593 14.29 -1.95 -2.85
CA VAL A 593 14.08 -3.01 -1.87
C VAL A 593 14.74 -2.61 -0.56
N ALA A 594 13.93 -2.57 0.51
CA ALA A 594 14.40 -2.17 1.82
C ALA A 594 15.43 -3.14 2.42
N ILE A 595 16.44 -2.60 3.11
CA ILE A 595 17.42 -3.37 3.88
C ILE A 595 16.73 -4.24 4.95
N ARG A 596 16.97 -5.55 4.86
CA ARG A 596 16.61 -6.59 5.84
C ARG A 596 17.71 -7.65 5.87
N HIS A 597 17.96 -8.27 7.03
CA HIS A 597 19.16 -9.11 7.18
C HIS A 597 19.11 -10.23 8.25
N TRP A 598 17.93 -10.70 8.63
CA TRP A 598 17.79 -11.76 9.63
C TRP A 598 16.73 -12.81 9.28
N ASP A 599 15.84 -12.53 8.34
CA ASP A 599 14.67 -13.38 8.08
C ASP A 599 15.07 -14.79 7.61
N GLY A 600 16.18 -14.91 6.87
CA GLY A 600 16.74 -16.22 6.50
C GLY A 600 17.09 -17.10 7.70
N TYR A 601 17.39 -16.52 8.86
CA TYR A 601 17.62 -17.25 10.10
C TYR A 601 16.31 -17.70 10.75
N TRP A 602 15.36 -16.78 10.85
CA TRP A 602 14.11 -17.01 11.60
C TRP A 602 13.09 -17.81 10.82
N PHE A 603 13.01 -17.67 9.49
CA PHE A 603 11.98 -18.29 8.65
C PHE A 603 12.54 -19.35 7.70
N GLY A 604 13.82 -19.23 7.32
CA GLY A 604 14.47 -20.12 6.36
C GLY A 604 14.87 -21.49 6.91
N LYS A 605 15.07 -22.45 6.00
CA LYS A 605 15.55 -23.81 6.31
C LYS A 605 16.98 -23.79 6.83
N ASP A 606 17.85 -23.04 6.15
CA ASP A 606 19.30 -23.09 6.38
C ASP A 606 19.74 -22.29 7.60
N ARG A 607 18.79 -21.56 8.21
CA ARG A 607 18.99 -20.68 9.34
C ARG A 607 20.20 -19.76 9.11
N MET A 608 20.20 -19.07 7.99
CA MET A 608 21.28 -18.19 7.58
C MET A 608 20.95 -16.74 7.98
N TRP A 609 21.78 -16.14 8.83
CA TRP A 609 21.78 -14.69 9.01
C TRP A 609 22.27 -13.97 7.75
N GLY A 610 22.25 -12.65 7.75
CA GLY A 610 22.79 -11.83 6.67
C GLY A 610 21.71 -11.28 5.75
N ASP A 611 22.13 -10.44 4.81
CA ASP A 611 21.21 -9.66 3.98
C ASP A 611 20.25 -10.54 3.16
N THR A 612 18.96 -10.20 3.25
CA THR A 612 17.87 -10.90 2.57
C THR A 612 17.23 -10.00 1.52
N PHE A 613 17.65 -10.14 0.26
CA PHE A 613 17.27 -9.25 -0.85
C PHE A 613 16.77 -10.01 -2.09
N PRO A 614 15.47 -9.92 -2.42
CA PRO A 614 14.42 -9.35 -1.59
C PRO A 614 14.07 -10.24 -0.39
N HIS A 615 13.51 -9.59 0.63
CA HIS A 615 12.63 -10.22 1.60
C HIS A 615 11.25 -9.57 1.47
N TYR A 616 10.19 -10.36 1.61
CA TYR A 616 8.85 -9.95 1.24
C TYR A 616 8.33 -8.72 2.01
N TRP A 617 8.71 -8.52 3.28
CA TRP A 617 8.31 -7.31 4.03
C TRP A 617 8.84 -6.00 3.45
N SER A 618 9.79 -6.04 2.52
CA SER A 618 10.17 -4.85 1.75
C SER A 618 8.99 -4.27 0.94
N THR A 619 7.98 -5.08 0.62
CA THR A 619 6.74 -4.62 -0.04
C THR A 619 5.92 -3.64 0.80
N LEU A 620 6.13 -3.56 2.12
CA LEU A 620 5.48 -2.54 2.96
C LEU A 620 5.87 -1.10 2.55
N ASN A 621 7.07 -0.91 2.00
CA ASN A 621 7.45 0.37 1.38
C ASN A 621 6.56 0.67 0.18
N GLY A 622 6.27 -0.34 -0.64
CA GLY A 622 5.35 -0.23 -1.77
C GLY A 622 3.93 0.11 -1.33
N ILE A 623 3.42 -0.53 -0.27
CA ILE A 623 2.11 -0.21 0.31
C ILE A 623 2.08 1.25 0.82
N ALA A 624 3.08 1.68 1.59
CA ALA A 624 3.14 3.06 2.09
C ALA A 624 3.16 4.08 0.94
N LEU A 625 4.00 3.86 -0.08
CA LEU A 625 4.07 4.72 -1.26
C LEU A 625 2.77 4.71 -2.07
N HIS A 626 2.09 3.57 -2.16
CA HIS A 626 0.77 3.48 -2.79
C HIS A 626 -0.24 4.37 -2.07
N HIS A 627 -0.41 4.23 -0.75
CA HIS A 627 -1.31 5.09 0.01
C HIS A 627 -0.92 6.58 -0.08
N TYR A 628 0.38 6.89 -0.04
CA TYR A 628 0.87 8.24 -0.21
C TYR A 628 0.48 8.82 -1.58
N GLY A 629 0.85 8.14 -2.67
CA GLY A 629 0.58 8.57 -4.04
C GLY A 629 -0.91 8.71 -4.33
N LYS A 630 -1.74 7.77 -3.87
CA LYS A 630 -3.21 7.82 -4.03
C LYS A 630 -3.86 9.00 -3.30
N GLY A 631 -3.27 9.45 -2.19
CA GLY A 631 -3.78 10.61 -1.48
C GLY A 631 -3.33 11.97 -2.05
N LEU A 632 -2.27 12.01 -2.89
CA LEU A 632 -1.74 13.23 -3.53
C LEU A 632 -2.61 13.73 -4.70
N LYS A 633 -3.92 13.90 -4.49
CA LYS A 633 -4.92 14.19 -5.55
C LYS A 633 -4.63 15.41 -6.44
N ASN A 634 -3.82 16.36 -5.97
CA ASN A 634 -3.50 17.61 -6.66
C ASN A 634 -2.05 17.70 -7.17
N ASP A 635 -1.21 16.70 -6.88
CA ASP A 635 0.19 16.64 -7.28
C ASP A 635 0.39 15.43 -8.20
N THR A 636 0.10 15.62 -9.49
CA THR A 636 0.13 14.56 -10.50
C THR A 636 1.53 13.95 -10.66
N GLU A 637 2.57 14.77 -10.55
CA GLU A 637 3.96 14.32 -10.69
C GLU A 637 4.39 13.49 -9.47
N GLY A 638 4.15 14.02 -8.26
CA GLY A 638 4.42 13.28 -7.02
C GLY A 638 3.60 11.99 -6.92
N GLN A 639 2.34 12.01 -7.36
CA GLN A 639 1.52 10.81 -7.47
C GLN A 639 2.14 9.79 -8.42
N ALA A 640 2.47 10.19 -9.66
CA ALA A 640 3.04 9.27 -10.65
C ALA A 640 4.38 8.68 -10.18
N ALA A 641 5.25 9.49 -9.57
CA ALA A 641 6.52 9.04 -9.01
C ALA A 641 6.32 8.02 -7.88
N ALA A 642 5.46 8.32 -6.90
CA ALA A 642 5.20 7.43 -5.77
C ALA A 642 4.61 6.08 -6.22
N LEU A 643 3.62 6.11 -7.12
CA LEU A 643 2.98 4.89 -7.65
C LEU A 643 3.93 4.07 -8.53
N LYS A 644 4.79 4.72 -9.33
CA LYS A 644 5.84 4.03 -10.10
C LYS A 644 6.79 3.27 -9.18
N THR A 645 7.30 3.92 -8.13
CA THR A 645 8.18 3.28 -7.15
C THR A 645 7.45 2.17 -6.40
N ALA A 646 6.19 2.37 -5.99
CA ALA A 646 5.38 1.34 -5.35
C ALA A 646 5.27 0.08 -6.22
N GLY A 647 4.90 0.24 -7.49
CA GLY A 647 4.81 -0.85 -8.45
C GLY A 647 6.16 -1.55 -8.67
N GLY A 648 7.24 -0.79 -8.79
CA GLY A 648 8.61 -1.32 -8.93
C GLY A 648 9.02 -2.23 -7.76
N ILE A 649 8.73 -1.82 -6.52
CA ILE A 649 9.02 -2.61 -5.31
C ILE A 649 8.28 -3.94 -5.31
N ILE A 650 6.97 -3.93 -5.63
CA ILE A 650 6.17 -5.15 -5.71
C ILE A 650 6.73 -6.09 -6.78
N ARG A 651 7.04 -5.56 -7.97
CA ARG A 651 7.60 -6.32 -9.10
C ARG A 651 8.95 -6.95 -8.78
N ASN A 652 9.81 -6.22 -8.07
CA ASN A 652 11.11 -6.72 -7.64
C ASN A 652 10.99 -7.91 -6.68
N ASN A 653 9.99 -7.91 -5.80
CA ASN A 653 9.69 -9.01 -4.89
C ASN A 653 9.08 -10.25 -5.56
N LEU A 654 8.52 -10.14 -6.78
CA LEU A 654 8.01 -11.31 -7.52
C LEU A 654 9.10 -12.33 -7.86
N ALA A 655 10.37 -11.95 -7.75
CA ALA A 655 11.49 -12.87 -7.92
C ALA A 655 11.54 -14.00 -6.89
N LEU A 656 10.79 -13.91 -5.79
CA LEU A 656 10.66 -14.98 -4.79
C LEU A 656 9.82 -16.16 -5.30
N PHE A 657 9.08 -16.00 -6.41
CA PHE A 657 8.19 -17.01 -6.97
C PHE A 657 8.76 -17.61 -8.26
N GLU A 658 8.41 -18.86 -8.52
CA GLU A 658 8.77 -19.59 -9.74
C GLU A 658 7.53 -19.84 -10.59
N ALA A 659 7.72 -20.05 -11.89
CA ALA A 659 6.63 -20.24 -12.84
C ALA A 659 5.80 -21.53 -12.60
N ASN A 660 6.30 -22.46 -11.78
CA ASN A 660 5.61 -23.70 -11.40
C ASN A 660 4.88 -23.59 -10.05
N GLY A 661 4.77 -22.38 -9.47
CA GLY A 661 4.12 -22.14 -8.19
C GLY A 661 4.99 -22.36 -6.95
N ARG A 662 6.24 -22.82 -7.10
CA ARG A 662 7.20 -22.82 -5.99
C ARG A 662 7.57 -21.40 -5.60
N ALA A 663 7.96 -21.24 -4.34
CA ALA A 663 8.37 -19.95 -3.80
C ALA A 663 9.42 -20.11 -2.71
N SER A 664 10.04 -19.00 -2.31
CA SER A 664 11.10 -18.97 -1.30
C SER A 664 10.88 -17.82 -0.31
N CYS A 665 11.08 -18.06 0.98
CA CYS A 665 10.87 -17.07 2.03
C CYS A 665 11.86 -15.91 1.98
N ALA A 666 13.08 -16.14 1.48
CA ALA A 666 14.13 -15.14 1.42
C ALA A 666 15.18 -15.47 0.36
N TYR A 667 15.78 -14.43 -0.22
CA TYR A 667 17.02 -14.58 -1.00
C TYR A 667 18.23 -14.13 -0.17
N ILE A 668 19.10 -15.06 0.21
CA ILE A 668 20.35 -14.77 0.91
C ILE A 668 21.31 -14.10 -0.08
N TYR A 669 21.52 -12.80 0.02
CA TYR A 669 22.17 -12.01 -1.03
C TYR A 669 23.70 -12.01 -1.05
N PRO A 670 24.40 -11.88 0.10
CA PRO A 670 25.86 -11.74 0.11
C PRO A 670 26.56 -12.95 -0.53
N THR A 671 27.80 -12.77 -0.96
CA THR A 671 28.65 -13.86 -1.44
C THR A 671 28.79 -14.94 -0.37
N SER A 672 29.00 -14.54 0.89
CA SER A 672 28.98 -15.44 2.04
C SER A 672 28.53 -14.75 3.33
N VAL A 673 28.07 -15.55 4.29
CA VAL A 673 27.77 -15.11 5.66
C VAL A 673 28.49 -16.02 6.65
N ASN A 674 29.40 -15.44 7.45
CA ASN A 674 30.33 -16.18 8.33
C ASN A 674 31.04 -17.34 7.60
N GLY A 675 31.47 -17.10 6.36
CA GLY A 675 32.14 -18.11 5.53
C GLY A 675 31.23 -19.16 4.91
N ARG A 676 29.92 -19.19 5.22
CA ARG A 676 28.94 -20.04 4.51
C ARG A 676 28.50 -19.36 3.23
N ALA A 677 28.48 -20.08 2.11
CA ALA A 677 28.09 -19.52 0.81
C ALA A 677 26.66 -18.95 0.85
N GLY A 678 26.50 -17.75 0.27
CA GLY A 678 25.21 -17.08 0.07
C GLY A 678 24.84 -17.04 -1.42
N ASN A 679 24.15 -15.97 -1.84
CA ASN A 679 23.64 -15.73 -3.20
C ASN A 679 22.65 -16.81 -3.70
N TYR A 680 21.68 -17.20 -2.86
CA TYR A 680 20.69 -18.24 -3.17
C TYR A 680 19.31 -17.97 -2.56
N LYS A 681 18.27 -18.60 -3.12
CA LYS A 681 16.92 -18.64 -2.55
C LYS A 681 16.84 -19.70 -1.46
N ASP A 682 16.39 -19.33 -0.25
CA ASP A 682 16.22 -20.31 0.83
C ASP A 682 15.23 -21.43 0.40
N PRO A 683 15.50 -22.70 0.74
CA PRO A 683 14.65 -23.82 0.35
C PRO A 683 13.21 -23.80 0.87
N TYR A 684 12.88 -23.03 1.91
CA TYR A 684 11.51 -22.99 2.44
C TYR A 684 10.62 -22.01 1.70
N ALA A 685 9.44 -22.48 1.28
CA ALA A 685 8.27 -21.62 1.09
C ALA A 685 7.57 -21.51 2.44
N ASN A 686 7.57 -20.33 3.05
CA ASN A 686 7.06 -20.10 4.40
C ASN A 686 5.96 -19.01 4.39
N ASP A 687 6.38 -17.77 4.20
CA ASP A 687 5.63 -16.55 4.50
C ASP A 687 5.67 -15.51 3.38
N GLN A 688 6.44 -15.73 2.31
CA GLN A 688 6.60 -14.79 1.20
C GLN A 688 5.31 -14.46 0.43
N ASP A 689 4.23 -15.23 0.59
CA ASP A 689 2.96 -15.08 -0.13
C ASP A 689 2.28 -13.72 0.11
N TRP A 690 2.69 -12.99 1.15
CA TRP A 690 2.34 -11.59 1.37
C TRP A 690 2.68 -10.69 0.17
N VAL A 691 3.69 -10.99 -0.64
CA VAL A 691 3.98 -10.22 -1.88
C VAL A 691 2.78 -10.22 -2.82
N LEU A 692 2.22 -11.40 -3.08
CA LEU A 692 1.08 -11.55 -4.00
C LEU A 692 -0.21 -11.03 -3.36
N ALA A 693 -0.36 -11.19 -2.04
CA ALA A 693 -1.45 -10.57 -1.31
C ALA A 693 -1.42 -9.03 -1.39
N HIS A 694 -0.24 -8.41 -1.25
CA HIS A 694 -0.05 -6.97 -1.40
C HIS A 694 -0.26 -6.49 -2.84
N LEU A 695 0.17 -7.27 -3.84
CA LEU A 695 -0.11 -6.99 -5.25
C LEU A 695 -1.63 -6.91 -5.49
N LEU A 696 -2.38 -7.92 -5.07
CA LEU A 696 -3.84 -7.94 -5.22
C LEU A 696 -4.52 -6.85 -4.38
N GLN A 697 -4.01 -6.55 -3.17
CA GLN A 697 -4.51 -5.45 -2.36
C GLN A 697 -4.40 -4.09 -3.08
N ILE A 698 -3.28 -3.84 -3.76
CA ILE A 698 -3.07 -2.63 -4.57
C ILE A 698 -4.04 -2.62 -5.75
N GLU A 699 -4.16 -3.73 -6.50
CA GLU A 699 -5.09 -3.84 -7.63
C GLU A 699 -6.55 -3.58 -7.20
N GLU A 700 -6.96 -4.10 -6.04
CA GLU A 700 -8.31 -3.90 -5.50
C GLU A 700 -8.58 -2.44 -5.09
N ASP A 701 -7.62 -1.76 -4.47
CA ASP A 701 -7.75 -0.35 -4.11
C ASP A 701 -7.77 0.55 -5.35
N ASP A 702 -7.01 0.20 -6.39
CA ASP A 702 -7.06 0.89 -7.69
C ASP A 702 -8.42 0.71 -8.39
N ALA A 703 -8.98 -0.50 -8.37
CA ALA A 703 -10.31 -0.77 -8.91
C ALA A 703 -11.41 0.00 -8.16
N PHE A 704 -11.32 0.09 -6.83
CA PHE A 704 -12.29 0.84 -6.02
C PHE A 704 -12.39 2.32 -6.42
N ASP A 705 -11.25 2.97 -6.68
CA ASP A 705 -11.26 4.37 -7.12
C ASP A 705 -11.80 4.54 -8.55
N GLN A 706 -11.64 3.53 -9.42
CA GLN A 706 -12.25 3.51 -10.75
C GLN A 706 -13.77 3.38 -10.68
N ASP A 707 -14.29 2.52 -9.79
CA ASP A 707 -15.74 2.35 -9.59
C ASP A 707 -16.41 3.62 -9.04
N ILE A 708 -15.72 4.37 -8.16
CA ILE A 708 -16.17 5.70 -7.72
C ILE A 708 -16.17 6.70 -8.87
N CYS A 709 -15.16 6.68 -9.74
CA CYS A 709 -15.09 7.52 -10.93
C CYS A 709 -16.09 7.12 -12.04
N GLN A 710 -16.53 5.86 -12.04
CA GLN A 710 -17.52 5.30 -12.97
C GLN A 710 -18.95 5.29 -12.43
N LEU A 711 -19.20 5.77 -11.20
CA LEU A 711 -20.56 6.09 -10.75
C LEU A 711 -21.22 6.95 -11.83
N PRO A 712 -22.29 6.45 -12.49
CA PRO A 712 -22.65 6.93 -13.81
C PRO A 712 -22.97 8.42 -13.77
N GLN A 713 -22.28 9.20 -14.62
CA GLN A 713 -22.72 10.55 -15.03
C GLN A 713 -24.19 10.55 -15.52
N HIS A 714 -24.74 9.37 -15.83
CA HIS A 714 -26.15 9.15 -16.10
C HIS A 714 -27.08 9.50 -14.92
N ASN A 715 -26.65 9.32 -13.66
CA ASN A 715 -27.40 9.77 -12.48
C ASN A 715 -27.33 11.28 -12.25
N LEU A 716 -26.45 12.00 -12.95
CA LEU A 716 -26.39 13.47 -12.97
C LEU A 716 -27.14 14.08 -14.16
N ARG A 717 -27.25 13.37 -15.29
CA ARG A 717 -28.08 13.78 -16.44
C ARG A 717 -29.58 13.74 -16.16
N ILE A 718 -30.06 12.85 -15.28
CA ILE A 718 -31.48 12.69 -14.96
C ILE A 718 -32.02 13.87 -14.11
N PRO A 719 -31.33 14.36 -13.06
CA PRO A 719 -31.72 15.57 -12.35
C PRO A 719 -31.71 16.82 -13.24
N LEU A 720 -30.70 16.98 -14.10
CA LEU A 720 -30.57 18.14 -15.00
C LEU A 720 -31.66 18.16 -16.09
N LYS A 721 -31.99 17.01 -16.69
CA LYS A 721 -33.14 16.91 -17.62
C LYS A 721 -34.48 17.11 -16.92
N MET A 722 -34.65 16.66 -15.68
CA MET A 722 -35.86 16.95 -14.91
C MET A 722 -35.99 18.44 -14.58
N ILE A 723 -34.90 19.15 -14.26
CA ILE A 723 -34.90 20.61 -14.05
C ILE A 723 -35.29 21.34 -15.34
N TYR A 724 -34.76 20.91 -16.49
CA TYR A 724 -35.06 21.49 -17.81
C TYR A 724 -36.51 21.23 -18.26
N LEU A 725 -37.03 20.00 -18.06
CA LEU A 725 -38.44 19.66 -18.32
C LEU A 725 -39.39 20.39 -17.36
N SER A 726 -38.99 20.59 -16.10
CA SER A 726 -39.77 21.39 -15.14
C SER A 726 -39.84 22.85 -15.57
N TYR A 727 -38.74 23.39 -16.13
CA TYR A 727 -38.64 24.75 -16.65
C TYR A 727 -39.55 24.98 -17.88
N GLU A 728 -39.51 24.10 -18.89
CA GLU A 728 -40.37 24.25 -20.07
C GLU A 728 -41.86 24.08 -19.73
N LEU A 729 -42.18 23.18 -18.80
CA LEU A 729 -43.55 23.00 -18.32
C LEU A 729 -44.04 24.22 -17.53
N LEU A 730 -43.20 24.81 -16.67
CA LEU A 730 -43.53 26.05 -15.95
C LEU A 730 -43.69 27.24 -16.90
N ALA A 731 -42.81 27.36 -17.90
CA ALA A 731 -42.87 28.40 -18.91
C ALA A 731 -44.15 28.29 -19.76
N ALA A 732 -44.52 27.08 -20.19
CA ALA A 732 -45.75 26.83 -20.93
C ALA A 732 -47.02 27.16 -20.11
N ILE A 733 -47.05 26.78 -18.82
CA ILE A 733 -48.14 27.09 -17.90
C ILE A 733 -48.26 28.59 -17.64
N LEU A 734 -47.15 29.31 -17.45
CA LEU A 734 -47.13 30.76 -17.23
C LEU A 734 -47.54 31.58 -18.46
N THR A 735 -47.36 31.03 -19.65
CA THR A 735 -47.74 31.66 -20.93
C THR A 735 -49.23 31.53 -21.21
N TYR A 736 -49.89 30.46 -20.70
CA TYR A 736 -51.31 30.18 -20.94
C TYR A 736 -52.27 30.61 -19.82
N LEU A 737 -51.77 31.10 -18.68
CA LEU A 737 -52.61 31.52 -17.55
C LEU A 737 -53.00 33.01 -17.60
N PRO A 738 -54.31 33.36 -17.59
CA PRO A 738 -54.77 34.74 -17.52
C PRO A 738 -54.24 35.46 -16.26
N THR A 739 -53.85 36.73 -16.41
CA THR A 739 -53.12 37.55 -15.44
C THR A 739 -53.72 37.59 -14.03
N ARG A 740 -55.04 37.35 -13.88
CA ARG A 740 -55.75 37.37 -12.59
C ARG A 740 -55.60 36.11 -11.73
N LYS A 741 -55.06 34.98 -12.24
CA LYS A 741 -54.89 33.73 -11.45
C LYS A 741 -53.43 33.41 -11.08
N LYS A 742 -52.47 34.29 -11.40
CA LYS A 742 -51.02 34.09 -11.09
C LYS A 742 -50.69 34.02 -9.59
N TRP A 743 -51.54 34.51 -8.70
CA TRP A 743 -51.31 34.47 -7.24
C TRP A 743 -51.43 33.06 -6.64
N LEU A 744 -52.36 32.23 -7.16
CA LEU A 744 -52.50 30.85 -6.70
C LEU A 744 -51.26 30.02 -7.07
N LEU A 745 -50.76 30.22 -8.30
CA LEU A 745 -49.51 29.65 -8.78
C LEU A 745 -48.31 30.10 -7.93
N ARG A 746 -48.24 31.38 -7.52
CA ARG A 746 -47.17 31.90 -6.64
C ARG A 746 -47.10 31.20 -5.29
N ARG A 747 -48.25 30.84 -4.69
CA ARG A 747 -48.29 30.20 -3.36
C ARG A 747 -47.88 28.72 -3.43
N THR A 748 -48.38 28.00 -4.44
CA THR A 748 -48.03 26.58 -4.68
C THR A 748 -46.61 26.44 -5.21
N CYS A 749 -46.16 27.34 -6.10
CA CYS A 749 -44.77 27.38 -6.57
C CYS A 749 -43.80 27.80 -5.47
N LYS A 750 -44.18 28.59 -4.46
CA LYS A 750 -43.29 28.88 -3.32
C LYS A 750 -43.06 27.64 -2.46
N ALA A 751 -44.11 26.90 -2.12
CA ALA A 751 -43.97 25.63 -1.39
C ALA A 751 -43.25 24.56 -2.20
N PHE A 752 -43.53 24.47 -3.51
CA PHE A 752 -42.83 23.58 -4.43
C PHE A 752 -41.36 24.01 -4.60
N ASN A 753 -41.07 25.30 -4.77
CA ASN A 753 -39.71 25.83 -4.86
C ASN A 753 -38.96 25.64 -3.55
N ASP A 754 -39.55 25.82 -2.37
CA ASP A 754 -38.83 25.66 -1.11
C ASP A 754 -38.43 24.19 -0.89
N VAL A 755 -39.30 23.23 -1.22
CA VAL A 755 -38.98 21.80 -1.16
C VAL A 755 -38.00 21.40 -2.27
N LEU A 756 -38.19 21.89 -3.50
CA LEU A 756 -37.33 21.61 -4.64
C LEU A 756 -35.95 22.24 -4.43
N LEU A 757 -35.85 23.48 -3.92
CA LEU A 757 -34.62 24.17 -3.55
C LEU A 757 -33.95 23.55 -2.34
N GLN A 758 -34.67 23.09 -1.31
CA GLN A 758 -34.04 22.36 -0.22
C GLN A 758 -33.46 21.02 -0.68
N GLN A 759 -34.16 20.31 -1.58
CA GLN A 759 -33.64 19.10 -2.22
C GLN A 759 -32.49 19.44 -3.18
N LEU A 760 -32.58 20.54 -3.94
CA LEU A 760 -31.52 21.04 -4.82
C LEU A 760 -30.29 21.46 -4.02
N PHE A 761 -30.44 22.12 -2.87
CA PHE A 761 -29.37 22.52 -1.97
C PHE A 761 -28.77 21.32 -1.25
N LYS A 762 -29.56 20.31 -0.86
CA LYS A 762 -29.04 19.03 -0.35
C LYS A 762 -28.26 18.28 -1.43
N MET A 763 -28.77 18.28 -2.65
CA MET A 763 -28.13 17.66 -3.82
C MET A 763 -26.89 18.45 -4.26
N LEU A 764 -26.91 19.77 -4.25
CA LEU A 764 -25.78 20.67 -4.51
C LEU A 764 -24.74 20.58 -3.41
N ARG A 765 -25.11 20.40 -2.14
CA ARG A 765 -24.15 20.10 -1.05
C ARG A 765 -23.53 18.71 -1.19
N LYS A 766 -24.30 17.70 -1.62
CA LYS A 766 -23.78 16.37 -1.97
C LYS A 766 -22.85 16.44 -3.19
N LEU A 767 -23.22 17.21 -4.21
CA LEU A 767 -22.40 17.49 -5.39
C LEU A 767 -21.16 18.31 -5.05
N GLN A 768 -21.25 19.30 -4.17
CA GLN A 768 -20.11 20.10 -3.72
C GLN A 768 -19.16 19.29 -2.83
N ARG A 769 -19.67 18.30 -2.09
CA ARG A 769 -18.85 17.28 -1.39
C ARG A 769 -18.21 16.29 -2.36
N ALA A 770 -18.93 15.86 -3.41
CA ALA A 770 -18.43 14.97 -4.45
C ALA A 770 -17.48 15.67 -5.46
N CYS A 771 -17.62 16.97 -5.66
CA CYS A 771 -16.77 17.79 -6.54
C CYS A 771 -15.52 18.31 -5.82
N LYS A 772 -15.52 18.43 -4.48
CA LYS A 772 -14.29 18.67 -3.69
C LYS A 772 -13.29 17.51 -3.80
N THR A 773 -13.69 16.39 -4.37
CA THR A 773 -12.87 15.19 -4.58
C THR A 773 -12.48 14.95 -6.05
N LEU A 774 -12.79 15.85 -6.99
CA LEU A 774 -12.42 15.74 -8.41
C LEU A 774 -11.17 16.59 -8.75
N PRO A 775 -10.24 16.11 -9.60
CA PRO A 775 -9.09 16.89 -10.04
C PRO A 775 -9.52 18.09 -10.89
N GLY A 776 -8.75 19.17 -10.81
CA GLY A 776 -8.97 20.40 -11.58
C GLY A 776 -8.97 20.16 -13.09
N ASN A 777 -10.17 20.18 -13.69
CA ASN A 777 -10.51 20.71 -15.02
C ASN A 777 -11.93 20.36 -15.48
N VAL A 778 -12.85 20.03 -14.57
CA VAL A 778 -14.27 19.93 -14.89
C VAL A 778 -14.96 21.28 -14.61
N LYS A 779 -14.88 22.21 -15.57
CA LYS A 779 -15.75 23.40 -15.58
C LYS A 779 -17.11 23.00 -16.16
N PHE A 780 -18.04 22.61 -15.30
CA PHE A 780 -19.46 22.53 -15.67
C PHE A 780 -20.31 23.42 -14.76
N LEU A 781 -21.30 24.06 -15.37
CA LEU A 781 -22.48 24.73 -14.77
C LEU A 781 -22.39 26.22 -14.33
N PRO A 782 -21.98 27.18 -15.17
CA PRO A 782 -22.38 28.58 -14.98
C PRO A 782 -23.68 28.94 -15.73
N HIS A 783 -23.76 28.68 -17.04
CA HIS A 783 -24.73 29.33 -17.93
C HIS A 783 -26.20 28.91 -17.70
N GLU A 784 -26.47 27.62 -17.47
CA GLU A 784 -27.85 27.10 -17.32
C GLU A 784 -28.46 27.45 -15.95
N MET A 785 -27.63 27.50 -14.90
CA MET A 785 -28.03 27.96 -13.57
C MET A 785 -28.25 29.47 -13.54
N GLU A 786 -27.45 30.24 -14.27
CA GLU A 786 -27.62 31.69 -14.40
C GLU A 786 -28.90 32.05 -15.16
N HIS A 787 -29.24 31.32 -16.23
CA HIS A 787 -30.51 31.49 -16.94
C HIS A 787 -31.73 31.16 -16.08
N PHE A 788 -31.66 30.08 -15.29
CA PHE A 788 -32.73 29.71 -14.37
C PHE A 788 -32.91 30.75 -13.25
N TYR A 789 -31.79 31.25 -12.71
CA TYR A 789 -31.81 32.28 -11.67
C TYR A 789 -32.37 33.62 -12.17
N ASN A 790 -31.96 34.05 -13.38
CA ASN A 790 -32.48 35.26 -14.02
C ASN A 790 -33.95 35.13 -14.41
N PHE A 791 -34.41 33.95 -14.82
CA PHE A 791 -35.84 33.67 -15.06
C PHE A 791 -36.68 33.78 -13.79
N LEU A 792 -36.21 33.22 -12.66
CA LEU A 792 -36.92 33.31 -11.38
C LEU A 792 -37.02 34.76 -10.87
N LEU A 793 -35.98 35.57 -11.09
CA LEU A 793 -35.96 37.00 -10.82
C LEU A 793 -36.93 37.78 -11.72
N GLN A 794 -36.91 37.54 -13.04
CA GLN A 794 -37.82 38.21 -13.99
C GLN A 794 -39.29 37.81 -13.81
N ALA A 795 -39.57 36.58 -13.36
CA ALA A 795 -40.92 36.11 -13.06
C ALA A 795 -41.47 36.65 -11.71
N GLY A 796 -40.65 37.33 -10.90
CA GLY A 796 -41.02 37.86 -9.59
C GLY A 796 -41.34 36.76 -8.57
N LEU A 797 -40.64 35.63 -8.64
CA LEU A 797 -40.87 34.43 -7.84
C LEU A 797 -39.84 34.24 -6.71
N TYR A 798 -38.90 35.18 -6.55
CA TYR A 798 -37.84 35.12 -5.56
C TYR A 798 -37.47 36.54 -5.08
N GLU A 799 -37.64 36.84 -3.79
CA GLU A 799 -37.20 38.09 -3.16
C GLU A 799 -36.28 37.76 -1.98
N GLY A 800 -35.02 38.22 -2.07
CA GLY A 800 -34.04 38.15 -0.97
C GLY A 800 -32.68 37.58 -1.35
N LEU A 801 -31.86 38.36 -2.09
CA LEU A 801 -30.39 38.41 -2.14
C LEU A 801 -29.96 39.43 -3.24
N PRO A 802 -28.75 40.04 -3.19
CA PRO A 802 -28.42 41.23 -3.99
C PRO A 802 -28.29 40.94 -5.50
N ARG A 803 -28.68 41.92 -6.32
CA ARG A 803 -28.54 41.90 -7.79
C ARG A 803 -27.06 41.74 -8.16
N VAL A 804 -26.75 40.78 -9.04
CA VAL A 804 -25.45 40.70 -9.71
C VAL A 804 -25.35 41.93 -10.63
N THR A 805 -24.43 42.84 -10.36
CA THR A 805 -24.19 44.04 -11.17
C THR A 805 -23.34 43.70 -12.41
N GLU A 806 -23.56 44.43 -13.50
CA GLU A 806 -23.02 44.25 -14.87
C GLU A 806 -21.49 44.09 -15.01
N SER A 807 -20.71 44.23 -13.94
CA SER A 807 -19.25 44.09 -13.97
C SER A 807 -18.73 42.66 -14.17
N HIS A 808 -19.59 41.63 -14.13
CA HIS A 808 -19.19 40.23 -14.36
C HIS A 808 -19.41 39.73 -15.80
N ILE A 809 -20.08 40.52 -16.64
CA ILE A 809 -20.48 40.08 -17.99
C ILE A 809 -19.34 40.29 -19.02
N TYR A 810 -18.41 41.21 -18.76
CA TYR A 810 -17.42 41.65 -19.76
C TYR A 810 -16.13 40.80 -19.87
N GLU A 811 -15.86 39.85 -18.97
CA GLU A 811 -14.66 38.99 -19.10
C GLU A 811 -14.87 37.70 -19.89
N TRP A 812 -16.11 37.38 -20.28
CA TRP A 812 -16.45 36.10 -20.91
C TRP A 812 -16.79 36.19 -22.41
N GLY A 813 -16.95 37.40 -22.95
CA GLY A 813 -17.38 37.63 -24.34
C GLY A 813 -16.34 37.36 -25.44
N ASP A 814 -15.05 37.38 -25.13
CA ASP A 814 -14.00 37.49 -26.16
C ASP A 814 -13.27 36.20 -26.54
N LYS A 815 -13.74 35.00 -26.11
CA LYS A 815 -12.97 33.76 -26.36
C LYS A 815 -13.66 32.58 -27.03
N TYR A 816 -14.94 32.62 -27.35
CA TYR A 816 -15.62 31.42 -27.84
C TYR A 816 -16.61 31.69 -28.98
N GLN A 817 -16.17 31.46 -30.22
CA GLN A 817 -17.05 31.07 -31.33
C GLN A 817 -17.12 29.55 -31.38
N TYR A 818 -18.32 28.96 -31.39
CA TYR A 818 -18.51 27.54 -31.68
C TYR A 818 -19.71 27.30 -32.61
N PRO A 819 -19.66 26.22 -33.42
CA PRO A 819 -20.57 25.96 -34.54
C PRO A 819 -21.84 25.22 -34.10
N HIS A 820 -22.92 25.42 -34.84
CA HIS A 820 -24.19 24.70 -34.71
C HIS A 820 -24.15 23.37 -35.49
N GLU A 821 -24.51 22.25 -34.84
CA GLU A 821 -25.07 21.07 -35.50
C GLU A 821 -26.27 20.50 -34.72
N PRO A 822 -27.27 19.90 -35.41
CA PRO A 822 -28.53 19.47 -34.80
C PRO A 822 -28.53 17.99 -34.38
N TYR A 823 -29.10 17.69 -33.21
CA TYR A 823 -29.32 16.32 -32.73
C TYR A 823 -30.62 15.74 -33.30
N ASP A 824 -30.49 14.76 -34.20
CA ASP A 824 -31.58 13.89 -34.64
C ASP A 824 -31.55 12.52 -33.93
N HIS A 825 -32.74 12.12 -33.47
CA HIS A 825 -33.27 10.76 -33.23
C HIS A 825 -32.58 9.74 -32.30
N LEU A 826 -33.26 9.42 -31.19
CA LEU A 826 -33.35 8.06 -30.61
C LEU A 826 -34.67 7.92 -29.80
N PRO A 827 -35.58 6.98 -30.15
CA PRO A 827 -36.87 6.83 -29.46
C PRO A 827 -36.73 6.03 -28.15
N PHE A 828 -37.09 6.66 -27.04
CA PHE A 828 -37.22 6.01 -25.74
C PHE A 828 -38.53 5.18 -25.73
N THR A 829 -38.45 3.86 -25.61
CA THR A 829 -39.64 3.00 -25.48
C THR A 829 -40.09 2.91 -24.02
N LEU A 830 -41.38 3.14 -23.78
CA LEU A 830 -42.06 3.18 -22.46
C LEU A 830 -41.86 1.92 -21.59
N THR A 831 -41.39 0.82 -22.16
CA THR A 831 -41.07 -0.43 -21.47
C THR A 831 -39.91 -0.29 -20.47
N GLN A 832 -39.03 0.71 -20.64
CA GLN A 832 -37.90 0.95 -19.73
C GLN A 832 -38.27 1.79 -18.48
N ALA A 833 -39.38 2.54 -18.50
CA ALA A 833 -39.79 3.39 -17.39
C ALA A 833 -40.44 2.61 -16.22
N SER A 834 -41.01 1.43 -16.48
CA SER A 834 -41.75 0.65 -15.46
C SER A 834 -40.87 -0.08 -14.45
N LYS A 835 -39.54 -0.03 -14.59
CA LYS A 835 -38.58 -0.66 -13.66
C LYS A 835 -38.02 0.29 -12.59
N MET A 836 -38.38 1.58 -12.61
CA MET A 836 -37.80 2.58 -11.69
C MET A 836 -38.75 2.90 -10.53
N HIS A 837 -38.51 2.32 -9.35
CA HIS A 837 -39.10 2.81 -8.10
C HIS A 837 -38.36 4.10 -7.66
N ASN A 838 -38.83 5.27 -8.11
CA ASN A 838 -38.34 6.56 -7.61
C ASN A 838 -39.46 7.32 -6.87
N PRO A 839 -39.33 7.55 -5.54
CA PRO A 839 -40.31 8.29 -4.73
C PRO A 839 -40.60 9.72 -5.25
N LEU A 840 -39.63 10.34 -5.93
CA LEU A 840 -39.78 11.68 -6.51
C LEU A 840 -40.79 11.68 -7.66
N TYR A 841 -40.76 10.65 -8.51
CA TYR A 841 -41.68 10.51 -9.65
C TYR A 841 -43.11 10.27 -9.17
N ALA A 842 -43.29 9.42 -8.14
CA ALA A 842 -44.60 9.17 -7.52
C ALA A 842 -45.16 10.44 -6.84
N SER A 843 -44.30 11.27 -6.24
CA SER A 843 -44.70 12.52 -5.58
C SER A 843 -45.09 13.61 -6.58
N VAL A 844 -44.33 13.74 -7.67
CA VAL A 844 -44.63 14.70 -8.76
C VAL A 844 -45.91 14.30 -9.50
N CYS A 845 -46.07 13.01 -9.85
CA CYS A 845 -47.31 12.52 -10.47
C CYS A 845 -48.52 12.63 -9.52
N GLY A 846 -48.34 12.40 -8.21
CA GLY A 846 -49.39 12.56 -7.20
C GLY A 846 -49.85 14.00 -7.01
N LEU A 847 -48.91 14.96 -6.96
CA LEU A 847 -49.21 16.40 -6.91
C LEU A 847 -49.86 16.91 -8.19
N MET A 848 -49.46 16.38 -9.34
CA MET A 848 -50.06 16.73 -10.64
C MET A 848 -51.48 16.17 -10.78
N MET A 849 -51.74 14.98 -10.23
CA MET A 849 -53.08 14.40 -10.12
C MET A 849 -53.98 15.21 -9.16
N LEU A 850 -53.44 15.74 -8.06
CA LEU A 850 -54.16 16.65 -7.16
C LEU A 850 -54.49 17.99 -7.83
N PHE A 851 -53.55 18.55 -8.61
CA PHE A 851 -53.74 19.79 -9.35
C PHE A 851 -54.79 19.65 -10.47
N LEU A 852 -54.76 18.52 -11.19
CA LEU A 852 -55.75 18.18 -12.22
C LEU A 852 -57.12 17.84 -11.61
N TYR A 853 -57.15 17.24 -10.42
CA TYR A 853 -58.38 16.96 -9.67
C TYR A 853 -59.05 18.25 -9.16
N ASP A 854 -58.28 19.22 -8.64
CA ASP A 854 -58.81 20.53 -8.24
C ASP A 854 -59.30 21.35 -9.44
N MET A 855 -58.59 21.31 -10.58
CA MET A 855 -59.08 21.91 -11.82
C MET A 855 -60.37 21.24 -12.33
N HIS A 856 -60.50 19.92 -12.16
CA HIS A 856 -61.69 19.17 -12.57
C HIS A 856 -62.91 19.50 -11.70
N ARG A 857 -62.69 19.75 -10.40
CA ARG A 857 -63.73 20.06 -9.42
C ARG A 857 -64.35 21.46 -9.63
N GLU A 858 -63.61 22.41 -10.21
CA GLU A 858 -64.11 23.77 -10.48
C GLU A 858 -64.85 23.93 -11.83
N GLU A 859 -64.56 23.13 -12.87
CA GLU A 859 -65.07 23.42 -14.23
C GLU A 859 -65.87 22.32 -14.94
N GLY A 860 -66.04 21.12 -14.38
CA GLY A 860 -67.01 20.14 -14.93
C GLY A 860 -66.79 19.72 -16.39
N VAL A 861 -65.54 19.69 -16.88
CA VAL A 861 -65.22 19.31 -18.26
C VAL A 861 -64.81 17.82 -18.32
N MET A 862 -65.71 16.96 -18.82
CA MET A 862 -65.35 15.63 -19.33
C MET A 862 -64.96 15.75 -20.81
N GLY A 863 -63.69 15.56 -21.15
CA GLY A 863 -63.30 15.57 -22.56
C GLY A 863 -61.92 15.00 -22.94
N VAL A 864 -60.90 15.08 -22.08
CA VAL A 864 -59.52 14.73 -22.53
C VAL A 864 -58.77 13.75 -21.61
N CYS A 865 -59.33 13.36 -20.46
CA CYS A 865 -58.64 12.45 -19.53
C CYS A 865 -58.86 10.94 -19.78
N GLY A 866 -59.70 10.56 -20.75
CA GLY A 866 -60.03 9.15 -21.01
C GLY A 866 -58.88 8.30 -21.58
N THR A 867 -57.89 8.92 -22.23
CA THR A 867 -56.85 8.18 -22.97
C THR A 867 -55.65 7.80 -22.09
N TRP A 868 -55.41 8.52 -20.99
CA TRP A 868 -54.30 8.24 -20.06
C TRP A 868 -54.68 7.28 -18.93
N ALA A 869 -55.93 7.32 -18.45
CA ALA A 869 -56.41 6.43 -17.37
C ALA A 869 -56.56 4.96 -17.82
N VAL A 870 -56.89 4.72 -19.10
CA VAL A 870 -57.03 3.36 -19.65
C VAL A 870 -55.66 2.69 -19.87
N TYR A 871 -54.61 3.46 -20.17
CA TYR A 871 -53.27 2.90 -20.40
C TYR A 871 -52.54 2.51 -19.11
N CYS A 872 -52.69 3.26 -18.01
CA CYS A 872 -52.11 2.87 -16.71
C CYS A 872 -52.77 1.62 -16.11
N SER A 873 -54.07 1.41 -16.38
CA SER A 873 -54.81 0.25 -15.86
C SER A 873 -54.42 -1.07 -16.56
N TYR A 874 -54.02 -1.02 -17.84
CA TYR A 874 -53.59 -2.19 -18.60
C TYR A 874 -52.19 -2.69 -18.18
N CYS A 875 -51.31 -1.80 -17.70
CA CYS A 875 -49.97 -2.18 -17.23
C CYS A 875 -49.96 -2.86 -15.85
N ASN A 876 -50.95 -2.61 -15.00
CA ASN A 876 -51.06 -3.26 -13.68
C ASN A 876 -51.73 -4.65 -13.73
N PHE A 877 -52.46 -4.99 -14.80
CA PHE A 877 -53.17 -6.28 -14.89
C PHE A 877 -52.27 -7.46 -15.30
N ARG A 878 -51.03 -7.22 -15.79
CA ARG A 878 -50.11 -8.26 -16.26
C ARG A 878 -49.09 -8.74 -15.21
N ARG A 879 -49.50 -8.86 -13.94
CA ARG A 879 -48.67 -9.50 -12.89
C ARG A 879 -49.41 -10.43 -11.92
N SER A 880 -50.72 -10.64 -12.05
CA SER A 880 -51.46 -11.58 -11.18
C SER A 880 -51.79 -12.93 -11.82
N ALA A 881 -51.35 -13.23 -13.05
CA ALA A 881 -51.54 -14.56 -13.63
C ALA A 881 -50.43 -14.88 -14.64
N VAL A 882 -49.36 -15.56 -14.19
CA VAL A 882 -48.70 -16.69 -14.88
C VAL A 882 -47.83 -17.42 -13.84
N ARG A 883 -48.44 -18.34 -13.09
CA ARG A 883 -47.87 -19.68 -12.90
C ARG A 883 -48.80 -20.59 -13.72
N ASP A 884 -48.19 -21.49 -14.48
CA ASP A 884 -48.79 -22.56 -15.31
C ASP A 884 -48.96 -22.30 -16.83
N CYS A 885 -47.93 -22.75 -17.57
CA CYS A 885 -47.98 -23.53 -18.83
C CYS A 885 -48.35 -22.84 -20.19
N PRO A 886 -48.18 -23.49 -21.36
CA PRO A 886 -47.08 -23.23 -22.32
C PRO A 886 -47.52 -22.75 -23.73
N ASP A 887 -46.51 -22.46 -24.58
CA ASP A 887 -46.51 -22.34 -26.05
C ASP A 887 -47.22 -21.17 -26.78
N GLY A 888 -46.46 -20.54 -27.70
CA GLY A 888 -46.96 -20.18 -29.04
C GLY A 888 -47.33 -18.72 -29.36
N PHE A 889 -46.53 -18.09 -30.25
CA PHE A 889 -46.92 -17.20 -31.37
C PHE A 889 -47.62 -15.84 -31.09
N ARG A 890 -47.00 -14.70 -31.44
CA ARG A 890 -46.97 -13.94 -32.73
C ARG A 890 -48.10 -12.89 -32.88
N GLY A 891 -47.70 -11.67 -33.28
CA GLY A 891 -48.37 -10.95 -34.38
C GLY A 891 -49.19 -9.70 -34.04
N CYS A 892 -48.71 -8.57 -34.57
CA CYS A 892 -49.27 -7.22 -34.71
C CYS A 892 -50.77 -7.05 -35.00
N GLY A 893 -51.30 -5.89 -34.53
CA GLY A 893 -51.93 -4.85 -35.36
C GLY A 893 -53.42 -4.97 -35.73
N ALA A 894 -54.21 -3.94 -35.36
CA ALA A 894 -55.20 -3.26 -36.23
C ALA A 894 -56.07 -2.25 -35.45
N MET A 895 -56.53 -1.24 -36.19
CA MET A 895 -57.19 0.00 -35.79
C MET A 895 -58.59 -0.11 -35.18
N MET A 896 -58.93 0.96 -34.46
CA MET A 896 -60.26 1.58 -34.29
C MET A 896 -61.36 1.16 -35.28
N SER A 897 -62.57 0.85 -34.77
CA SER A 897 -63.82 1.49 -35.24
C SER A 897 -65.01 1.31 -34.28
N LEU A 898 -65.71 2.43 -34.08
CA LEU A 898 -67.17 2.63 -33.94
C LEU A 898 -68.00 2.01 -32.78
N ASN A 899 -68.40 2.93 -31.90
CA ASN A 899 -69.79 3.37 -31.60
C ASN A 899 -70.78 2.48 -30.79
N ARG A 900 -71.30 3.12 -29.74
CA ARG A 900 -72.67 3.06 -29.16
C ARG A 900 -73.26 1.69 -28.75
N ASN A 901 -73.09 1.39 -27.47
CA ASN A 901 -74.12 0.98 -26.49
C ASN A 901 -73.48 0.02 -25.47
N MET A 902 -73.39 0.41 -24.19
CA MET A 902 -73.64 -0.45 -23.03
C MET A 902 -73.41 0.30 -21.69
N PRO A 903 -74.04 -0.13 -20.59
CA PRO A 903 -74.51 0.74 -19.51
C PRO A 903 -73.61 0.79 -18.28
N ARG A 904 -73.93 1.76 -17.40
CA ARG A 904 -73.48 1.95 -16.01
C ARG A 904 -72.95 0.68 -15.32
N CYS A 905 -71.64 0.51 -15.24
CA CYS A 905 -70.94 -0.35 -14.28
C CYS A 905 -69.47 0.10 -14.16
N ALA A 906 -69.20 1.19 -13.44
CA ALA A 906 -67.85 1.57 -13.00
C ALA A 906 -67.95 2.55 -11.82
N TYR A 907 -68.29 2.05 -10.63
CA TYR A 907 -68.26 2.89 -9.41
C TYR A 907 -67.87 2.11 -8.14
N TRP A 908 -67.07 1.04 -8.24
CA TRP A 908 -66.76 0.20 -7.08
C TRP A 908 -65.32 -0.32 -6.93
N TYR A 909 -64.31 0.25 -7.63
CA TYR A 909 -62.92 -0.25 -7.49
C TYR A 909 -61.82 0.84 -7.50
N THR A 910 -61.99 1.91 -6.72
CA THR A 910 -60.92 2.90 -6.46
C THR A 910 -60.81 3.35 -4.99
N ALA A 911 -61.21 2.51 -4.03
CA ALA A 911 -61.23 2.85 -2.60
C ALA A 911 -60.28 2.08 -1.63
N PRO A 912 -59.20 1.36 -2.07
CA PRO A 912 -58.20 0.89 -1.10
C PRO A 912 -56.72 1.26 -1.35
N MET A 913 -56.38 2.22 -2.22
CA MET A 913 -54.97 2.59 -2.50
C MET A 913 -54.45 3.83 -1.71
N PHE A 914 -55.08 4.19 -0.59
CA PHE A 914 -54.65 5.30 0.28
C PHE A 914 -54.65 4.92 1.78
N ARG A 915 -53.96 3.83 2.14
CA ARG A 915 -53.57 3.53 3.53
C ARG A 915 -52.11 3.07 3.60
N SER A 916 -51.17 4.01 3.54
CA SER A 916 -49.79 3.81 4.02
C SER A 916 -48.96 5.11 4.00
N VAL A 917 -49.47 6.19 4.60
CA VAL A 917 -48.62 7.26 5.18
C VAL A 917 -49.26 7.68 6.50
N ARG A 918 -48.71 7.24 7.63
CA ARG A 918 -48.98 7.86 8.94
C ARG A 918 -47.81 8.78 9.27
N MET A 919 -48.02 10.08 9.14
CA MET A 919 -47.34 11.10 9.94
C MET A 919 -48.29 11.48 11.07
N TRP A 920 -48.02 11.08 12.30
CA TRP A 920 -48.67 11.60 13.50
C TRP A 920 -47.65 11.62 14.65
N GLU A 921 -46.86 12.69 14.68
CA GLU A 921 -46.32 13.34 15.89
C GLU A 921 -45.94 14.78 15.49
N TYR A 922 -46.97 15.62 15.30
CA TYR A 922 -46.93 17.08 15.46
C TYR A 922 -48.39 17.55 15.53
N GLN A 923 -49.11 17.01 16.51
CA GLN A 923 -50.39 17.51 16.96
C GLN A 923 -50.08 18.57 18.01
N SER A 924 -50.59 19.80 17.86
CA SER A 924 -51.07 20.66 18.97
C SER A 924 -50.94 22.18 18.76
N TYR A 925 -50.95 22.75 17.54
CA TYR A 925 -50.93 24.24 17.49
C TYR A 925 -51.85 24.99 16.53
N LEU A 926 -52.58 24.40 15.59
CA LEU A 926 -53.45 25.24 14.74
C LEU A 926 -54.82 24.62 14.50
N GLU A 927 -55.51 24.35 15.61
CA GLU A 927 -56.96 24.21 15.70
C GLU A 927 -57.73 25.54 15.53
N GLU A 928 -57.09 26.64 15.14
CA GLU A 928 -57.74 27.96 15.15
C GLU A 928 -57.60 28.72 13.82
N ALA A 929 -58.04 28.09 12.72
CA ALA A 929 -58.30 28.82 11.48
C ALA A 929 -59.56 28.33 10.74
N PHE A 930 -60.71 28.53 11.38
CA PHE A 930 -62.01 28.87 10.75
C PHE A 930 -62.64 27.83 9.79
N GLY A 931 -63.51 26.93 10.27
CA GLY A 931 -64.97 27.15 10.45
C GLY A 931 -65.71 26.36 9.35
N VAL A 932 -66.68 25.47 9.62
CA VAL A 932 -68.06 25.78 10.02
C VAL A 932 -68.76 24.48 10.49
N TYR A 933 -69.46 24.59 11.63
CA TYR A 933 -70.52 23.73 12.19
C TYR A 933 -71.59 23.40 11.13
N GLU A 934 -72.14 22.20 10.96
CA GLU A 934 -73.13 21.43 11.76
C GLU A 934 -73.25 20.09 10.99
N ALA A 935 -73.22 18.90 11.56
CA ALA A 935 -74.22 18.38 12.48
C ALA A 935 -73.56 17.41 13.48
N ILE A 936 -73.28 17.98 14.64
CA ILE A 936 -73.18 17.29 15.92
C ILE A 936 -74.63 17.02 16.32
N GLU A 937 -75.07 15.76 16.27
CA GLU A 937 -76.20 15.30 17.11
C GLU A 937 -76.31 13.76 17.16
N ASP A 938 -75.69 13.01 16.24
CA ASP A 938 -75.89 11.54 16.20
C ASP A 938 -74.69 10.70 16.70
N ILE A 939 -73.52 11.32 16.96
CA ILE A 939 -72.33 10.61 17.49
C ILE A 939 -72.15 10.81 19.00
N GLU A 940 -72.64 11.92 19.56
CA GLU A 940 -72.64 12.19 21.01
C GLU A 940 -73.44 11.15 21.81
N ARG A 941 -74.29 10.34 21.16
CA ARG A 941 -75.05 9.28 21.85
C ARG A 941 -74.38 7.91 21.93
N ARG A 942 -73.24 7.68 21.25
CA ARG A 942 -72.61 6.34 21.20
C ARG A 942 -71.20 6.24 21.80
N CYS A 943 -70.62 7.35 22.25
CA CYS A 943 -69.30 7.36 22.88
C CYS A 943 -69.31 7.23 24.42
N GLU A 944 -70.47 7.21 25.09
CA GLU A 944 -70.54 7.04 26.55
C GLU A 944 -70.35 5.59 27.07
N HIS A 945 -70.16 4.58 26.20
CA HIS A 945 -70.07 3.18 26.66
C HIS A 945 -68.66 2.56 26.70
N PHE A 946 -67.62 3.18 26.14
CA PHE A 946 -66.29 2.56 26.06
C PHE A 946 -65.24 3.13 27.02
N ASP A 947 -65.49 4.29 27.62
CA ASP A 947 -64.58 4.91 28.60
C ASP A 947 -64.80 4.45 30.06
N ALA A 948 -65.81 3.61 30.31
CA ALA A 948 -66.11 3.07 31.64
C ALA A 948 -65.38 1.76 31.99
N VAL A 949 -64.75 1.08 31.02
CA VAL A 949 -64.13 -0.26 31.26
C VAL A 949 -62.59 -0.22 31.31
N ARG A 950 -61.95 0.83 30.76
CA ARG A 950 -60.48 0.94 30.77
C ARG A 950 -59.86 1.60 32.01
N ARG A 951 -60.68 2.10 32.94
CA ARG A 951 -60.26 2.77 34.19
C ARG A 951 -60.43 1.95 35.47
N ARG A 952 -60.75 0.65 35.38
CA ARG A 952 -60.63 -0.31 36.50
C ARG A 952 -59.77 -1.48 36.02
N GLU A 953 -58.90 -2.01 36.88
CA GLU A 953 -57.97 -3.14 36.63
C GLU A 953 -56.56 -2.77 36.12
N TYR A 954 -55.99 -1.62 36.51
CA TYR A 954 -54.52 -1.43 36.55
C TYR A 954 -54.05 -0.78 37.86
N GLN A 955 -54.56 -1.30 38.99
CA GLN A 955 -53.92 -1.17 40.30
C GLN A 955 -54.34 -2.34 41.18
N LYS A 956 -53.32 -3.07 41.70
CA LYS A 956 -53.31 -4.32 42.51
C LYS A 956 -52.99 -5.55 41.65
N ALA A 957 -51.94 -6.34 41.88
CA ALA A 957 -50.89 -6.31 42.89
C ALA A 957 -49.70 -7.16 42.39
N SER A 958 -48.54 -6.81 42.92
CA SER A 958 -47.27 -7.55 42.87
C SER A 958 -47.35 -8.93 43.54
N ILE A 959 -46.33 -9.76 43.24
CA ILE A 959 -45.69 -10.83 44.05
C ILE A 959 -45.70 -12.23 43.40
N GLY A 960 -44.50 -12.68 42.98
CA GLY A 960 -43.94 -13.98 43.35
C GLY A 960 -44.20 -15.24 42.50
N GLY A 961 -43.16 -15.73 41.83
CA GLY A 961 -42.65 -17.10 42.04
C GLY A 961 -43.15 -18.28 41.16
N VAL A 962 -42.19 -18.84 40.39
CA VAL A 962 -41.85 -20.27 40.26
C VAL A 962 -42.73 -21.23 39.39
N TRP A 963 -42.04 -21.77 38.37
CA TRP A 963 -42.09 -23.10 37.71
C TRP A 963 -43.29 -23.62 36.86
N LYS A 964 -42.87 -24.18 35.70
CA LYS A 964 -43.48 -25.04 34.65
C LYS A 964 -44.05 -26.39 35.16
N PRO A 965 -44.61 -27.33 34.32
CA PRO A 965 -45.26 -27.34 32.96
C PRO A 965 -46.61 -28.18 33.01
N PRO A 966 -47.16 -28.94 32.00
CA PRO A 966 -47.01 -29.06 30.53
C PRO A 966 -48.34 -29.15 29.67
N ARG A 967 -48.17 -29.03 28.34
CA ARG A 967 -48.77 -29.74 27.16
C ARG A 967 -50.31 -29.96 26.95
N TRP A 968 -50.78 -29.42 25.80
CA TRP A 968 -51.60 -29.99 24.68
C TRP A 968 -52.99 -30.61 24.97
N PRO A 969 -53.96 -30.63 24.02
CA PRO A 969 -53.85 -30.61 22.55
C PRO A 969 -54.00 -29.25 21.87
#